data_AF-A0A9P5T0L2-F1
#
_entry.id   AF-A0A9P5T0L2-F1
#
_cell.length_a   1.000
_cell.length_b   1.000
_cell.length_c   1.000
_cell.angle_alpha   90.00
_cell.angle_beta   90.00
_cell.angle_gamma   90.00
#
_symmetry.space_group_name_H-M   'P 1'
#
loop_
_entity.id
_entity.type
_entity.pdbx_description
1 polymer ?
#
loop_
_entity_poly.entity_id
_entity_poly.type
_entity_poly.pdbx_seq_one_letter_code
_entity_poly.pdbx_strand_id
1 'polypeptide(L)'
;VVITIGDGSAKKLIGYVVAKPDDNLPNTLRSHLTACLPEYMVPAAIVRLDALPLNSNGKIDRKALPVPDSDAFARHVYEEPQGETETAVARIWADLLHIDRVSRNDNFFALGGHSLLAVQMMERMRRISLSLSIRALFVTPTLSALVQSLDVHHGYDVPANLIVPHSTAITPEMLPLISLSQADIDNIVKLVPGGVANIQDIYALSPLQEGILFHHLLASEGDPYLLITLTAFETRELLGKYLEAIQMIVSRHDILRTAIVSENLSTPAQVVWRQASLSITELLLDPSNGPIPDQMKQRLDPRRHRIDISQAPLLRFSVAQDADGRWVLASLLHHLISDHSTLDTLYTEIKAFMDDQGHTLPPPQPFRNLIAQLRSSHRKEAHERFFKDMLMDIDAPSLPFGLKNVYGQGDNVTTSYQPIPQDLNDRLRKQAKQLGVSVASLCHLAWAQVISRTSGENRVVFGTVLFGRMHSGPGADSAMGLFINTLPLRVDLTGNVRENVLQTHERLVLLLEHEHASLALAQRCSNVPQGTPLFSAMLNYRHNTTSFDHPLTPTGIEYLESQERNNYPFTMAVEDFGASLGLTAKVVKPFSPLRVCGYMQRALESLVSALERTPDMNTHMLDILPKDEQELLLQTWNMTQQDYPDNLCIHCLFEQQVERTPQATALVFNGKSLTYSELNERSNRLAHHLIGLGVRPDSLVAICVERSFAMIVGVLAVLKAGGAYVPLDPAYASDRLKDILADASPTVMVADMSGRIAIGGAVSSMTVVDPNMLQDNNQGNERDNVGSISSSQFVQNPHVPGLTSSHLAYIIYTSGSTGKPKGVMIEHQGAVNLIHRRPESFGISPSSRALQFTSLSFDHSVSEIFSALTGGACLHLVQDDVRLDRQKLWEYFEQHLITHVSITPTLLQDSKDLPSLTTHLTFVIMGETLPATMIPQVYKAVPNGRIINEYGPTETTVATTIWMVPRHFSDDIVPIGRPIPNKRMYLLDKHQQPVPLGASGELYIGGVGVARGYLNQPELTAKVFLPDPFAGDKHARMYKTGDQARYLPDGNIIFLGRNDHQVKIRGFRIELGEIEARLSDHPLVEKAAVLTAGDGSDKRLVGYVVAKSDDNLLNALRSHLTACLPEYMVPAAI
;
A
#
# COMPACT_ATOMS: atom_id res chain seq x y z
N VAL A 1 43.06 -23.65 27.58
CA VAL A 1 43.70 -24.07 26.30
C VAL A 1 42.68 -24.84 25.49
N VAL A 2 42.56 -24.63 24.18
CA VAL A 2 41.64 -25.41 23.34
C VAL A 2 42.43 -26.15 22.27
N ILE A 3 42.14 -27.44 22.06
CA ILE A 3 42.72 -28.26 20.98
C ILE A 3 41.59 -28.93 20.19
N THR A 4 41.93 -29.46 19.02
CA THR A 4 41.01 -30.26 18.20
C THR A 4 41.43 -31.72 18.25
N ILE A 5 40.48 -32.63 18.41
CA ILE A 5 40.69 -34.09 18.35
C ILE A 5 39.74 -34.69 17.29
N GLY A 6 40.23 -35.64 16.47
CA GLY A 6 39.47 -36.34 15.42
C GLY A 6 39.93 -36.03 13.99
N ASP A 7 39.53 -36.88 13.04
CA ASP A 7 39.87 -36.78 11.61
C ASP A 7 38.67 -36.31 10.76
N GLY A 8 38.93 -35.55 9.69
CA GLY A 8 37.91 -35.13 8.72
C GLY A 8 36.78 -34.27 9.31
N SER A 9 35.52 -34.60 8.97
CA SER A 9 34.29 -33.94 9.44
C SER A 9 33.94 -34.23 10.91
N ALA A 10 34.66 -35.13 11.59
CA ALA A 10 34.41 -35.51 12.98
C ALA A 10 35.28 -34.76 14.02
N LYS A 11 35.93 -33.65 13.62
CA LYS A 11 36.79 -32.84 14.49
C LYS A 11 36.00 -32.16 15.61
N LYS A 12 36.37 -32.44 16.87
CA LYS A 12 35.77 -31.84 18.07
C LYS A 12 36.76 -30.94 18.81
N LEU A 13 36.28 -29.81 19.32
CA LEU A 13 37.07 -28.91 20.19
C LEU A 13 37.05 -29.40 21.64
N ILE A 14 38.21 -29.45 22.30
CA ILE A 14 38.37 -29.82 23.71
C ILE A 14 39.06 -28.67 24.45
N GLY A 15 38.41 -28.15 25.48
CA GLY A 15 38.92 -27.09 26.35
C GLY A 15 39.58 -27.67 27.60
N TYR A 16 40.75 -27.17 27.98
CA TYR A 16 41.45 -27.49 29.21
C TYR A 16 41.53 -26.24 30.08
N VAL A 17 41.08 -26.36 31.32
CA VAL A 17 41.01 -25.25 32.27
C VAL A 17 41.66 -25.66 33.59
N VAL A 18 42.38 -24.72 34.22
CA VAL A 18 42.83 -24.87 35.60
C VAL A 18 41.82 -24.15 36.48
N ALA A 19 41.11 -24.91 37.30
CA ALA A 19 40.05 -24.42 38.17
C ALA A 19 40.04 -25.21 39.49
N LYS A 20 39.32 -24.72 40.50
CA LYS A 20 39.04 -25.51 41.71
C LYS A 20 38.16 -26.72 41.35
N PRO A 21 38.23 -27.84 42.10
CA PRO A 21 37.36 -28.99 41.88
C PRO A 21 35.89 -28.59 42.01
N ASP A 22 35.11 -28.84 40.97
CA ASP A 22 33.67 -28.62 40.90
C ASP A 22 33.09 -29.56 39.84
N ASP A 23 32.22 -30.47 40.27
CA ASP A 23 31.64 -31.52 39.43
C ASP A 23 30.72 -30.95 38.33
N ASN A 24 30.27 -29.70 38.46
CA ASN A 24 29.41 -29.04 37.47
C ASN A 24 30.17 -28.04 36.56
N LEU A 25 31.50 -27.92 36.74
CA LEU A 25 32.34 -26.98 36.00
C LEU A 25 32.20 -27.07 34.47
N PRO A 26 32.14 -28.26 33.83
CA PRO A 26 31.95 -28.35 32.38
C PRO A 26 30.64 -27.74 31.90
N ASN A 27 29.54 -27.92 32.65
CA ASN A 27 28.23 -27.38 32.30
C ASN A 27 28.19 -25.86 32.51
N THR A 28 28.69 -25.37 33.64
CA THR A 28 28.73 -23.93 33.94
C THR A 28 29.55 -23.16 32.90
N LEU A 29 30.73 -23.68 32.53
CA LEU A 29 31.57 -23.05 31.52
C LEU A 29 30.96 -23.19 30.12
N ARG A 30 30.32 -24.31 29.78
CA ARG A 30 29.63 -24.44 28.49
C ARG A 30 28.45 -23.48 28.38
N SER A 31 27.58 -23.40 29.39
CA SER A 31 26.46 -22.44 29.40
C SER A 31 26.95 -21.00 29.27
N HIS A 32 28.02 -20.64 29.98
CA HIS A 32 28.65 -19.33 29.84
C HIS A 32 29.20 -19.10 28.43
N LEU A 33 29.91 -20.08 27.85
CA LEU A 33 30.47 -19.97 26.50
C LEU A 33 29.38 -19.97 25.42
N THR A 34 28.29 -20.73 25.56
CA THR A 34 27.16 -20.75 24.62
C THR A 34 26.39 -19.42 24.61
N ALA A 35 26.37 -18.69 25.73
CA ALA A 35 25.82 -17.34 25.78
C ALA A 35 26.70 -16.31 25.05
N CYS A 36 27.99 -16.59 24.84
CA CYS A 36 28.96 -15.62 24.31
C CYS A 36 29.63 -16.03 22.99
N LEU A 37 29.50 -17.29 22.56
CA LEU A 37 30.17 -17.86 21.38
C LEU A 37 29.20 -18.70 20.53
N PRO A 38 29.38 -18.74 19.19
CA PRO A 38 28.65 -19.65 18.30
C PRO A 38 28.88 -21.12 18.67
N GLU A 39 27.86 -21.98 18.46
CA GLU A 39 27.86 -23.38 18.89
C GLU A 39 29.09 -24.18 18.40
N TYR A 40 29.57 -23.94 17.18
CA TYR A 40 30.74 -24.62 16.62
C TYR A 40 32.08 -24.19 17.26
N MET A 41 32.13 -23.07 17.99
CA MET A 41 33.31 -22.59 18.74
C MET A 41 33.31 -23.06 20.19
N VAL A 42 32.19 -23.59 20.69
CA VAL A 42 32.06 -24.07 22.06
C VAL A 42 32.71 -25.45 22.17
N PRO A 43 33.70 -25.66 23.07
CA PRO A 43 34.31 -26.97 23.25
C PRO A 43 33.29 -28.05 23.59
N ALA A 44 33.37 -29.18 22.89
CA ALA A 44 32.52 -30.35 23.12
C ALA A 44 32.81 -31.04 24.46
N ALA A 45 34.03 -30.89 24.98
CA ALA A 45 34.42 -31.30 26.33
C ALA A 45 35.30 -30.23 26.99
N ILE A 46 35.21 -30.12 28.32
CA ILE A 46 36.02 -29.25 29.17
C ILE A 46 36.69 -30.11 30.25
N VAL A 47 38.01 -30.23 30.18
CA VAL A 47 38.84 -31.00 31.11
C VAL A 47 39.44 -30.07 32.15
N ARG A 48 39.19 -30.37 33.43
CA ARG A 48 39.80 -29.67 34.54
C ARG A 48 41.17 -30.27 34.85
N LEU A 49 42.19 -29.42 34.99
CA LEU A 49 43.54 -29.82 35.40
C LEU A 49 43.97 -29.08 36.67
N ASP A 50 44.80 -29.70 37.50
CA ASP A 50 45.46 -29.02 38.63
C ASP A 50 46.50 -28.01 38.15
N ALA A 51 47.21 -28.31 37.05
CA ALA A 51 48.15 -27.43 36.37
C ALA A 51 48.23 -27.78 34.88
N LEU A 52 48.58 -26.81 34.03
CA LEU A 52 48.84 -27.07 32.62
C LEU A 52 50.23 -27.71 32.46
N PRO A 53 50.37 -28.80 31.68
CA PRO A 53 51.67 -29.39 31.39
C PRO A 53 52.52 -28.39 30.58
N LEU A 54 53.77 -28.17 31.02
CA LEU A 54 54.72 -27.28 30.35
C LEU A 54 55.89 -28.11 29.80
N ASN A 55 56.38 -27.74 28.62
CA ASN A 55 57.61 -28.30 28.07
C ASN A 55 58.86 -27.69 28.74
N SER A 56 60.04 -28.20 28.40
CA SER A 56 61.33 -27.73 28.92
C SER A 56 61.63 -26.24 28.67
N ASN A 57 60.87 -25.57 27.80
CA ASN A 57 60.97 -24.14 27.50
C ASN A 57 59.89 -23.29 28.22
N GLY A 58 59.14 -23.87 29.17
CA GLY A 58 58.09 -23.17 29.92
C GLY A 58 56.82 -22.86 29.12
N LYS A 59 56.66 -23.40 27.90
CA LYS A 59 55.43 -23.26 27.09
C LYS A 59 54.52 -24.46 27.29
N ILE A 60 53.21 -24.26 27.12
CA ILE A 60 52.21 -25.33 27.26
C ILE A 60 52.50 -26.47 26.28
N ASP A 61 52.70 -27.66 26.82
CA ASP A 61 52.87 -28.88 26.04
C ASP A 61 51.50 -29.47 25.67
N ARG A 62 51.01 -29.10 24.49
CA ARG A 62 49.72 -29.56 23.98
C ARG A 62 49.67 -31.08 23.72
N LYS A 63 50.81 -31.75 23.56
CA LYS A 63 50.88 -33.21 23.34
C LYS A 63 50.77 -34.00 24.64
N ALA A 64 51.08 -33.37 25.77
CA ALA A 64 50.98 -33.95 27.11
C ALA A 64 49.62 -33.69 27.79
N LEU A 65 48.65 -33.08 27.09
CA LEU A 65 47.30 -32.90 27.60
C LEU A 65 46.56 -34.24 27.61
N PRO A 66 45.91 -34.63 28.73
CA PRO A 66 45.24 -35.91 28.85
C PRO A 66 44.01 -35.99 27.93
N VAL A 67 43.69 -37.19 27.47
CA VAL A 67 42.46 -37.44 26.71
C VAL A 67 41.26 -37.21 27.65
N PRO A 68 40.19 -36.49 27.23
CA PRO A 68 39.01 -36.27 28.07
C PRO A 68 38.32 -37.59 28.43
N ASP A 69 38.16 -37.83 29.73
CA ASP A 69 37.30 -38.90 30.27
C ASP A 69 35.81 -38.55 30.06
N SER A 70 34.90 -39.52 30.28
CA SER A 70 33.45 -39.38 30.05
C SER A 70 32.81 -38.19 30.76
N ASP A 71 33.39 -37.77 31.89
CA ASP A 71 32.85 -36.73 32.76
C ASP A 71 33.28 -35.32 32.31
N ALA A 72 34.18 -35.22 31.33
CA ALA A 72 34.60 -33.96 30.73
C ALA A 72 33.61 -33.43 29.67
N PHE A 73 32.67 -34.25 29.20
CA PHE A 73 31.64 -33.82 28.24
C PHE A 73 30.51 -33.11 28.98
N ALA A 74 30.32 -31.82 28.71
CA ALA A 74 29.19 -31.07 29.21
C ALA A 74 27.90 -31.64 28.61
N ARG A 75 27.12 -32.31 29.45
CA ARG A 75 25.84 -32.90 29.07
C ARG A 75 24.85 -31.73 28.96
N HIS A 76 24.26 -31.47 27.79
CA HIS A 76 22.80 -31.18 27.83
C HIS A 76 22.27 -32.37 28.61
N VAL A 77 21.62 -32.14 29.76
CA VAL A 77 21.19 -33.22 30.65
C VAL A 77 20.25 -34.09 29.83
N TYR A 78 20.83 -35.09 29.15
CA TYR A 78 20.12 -36.11 28.42
C TYR A 78 19.50 -36.93 29.52
N GLU A 79 18.27 -36.57 29.82
CA GLU A 79 17.42 -37.31 30.69
C GLU A 79 16.58 -38.21 29.78
N GLU A 80 16.67 -39.52 30.05
CA GLU A 80 15.98 -40.53 29.26
C GLU A 80 14.46 -40.32 29.34
N PRO A 81 13.73 -40.49 28.22
CA PRO A 81 12.27 -40.57 28.23
C PRO A 81 11.79 -41.56 29.31
N GLN A 82 10.85 -41.12 30.15
CA GLN A 82 10.33 -41.91 31.26
C GLN A 82 9.00 -42.59 30.89
N GLY A 83 8.93 -43.91 31.13
CA GLY A 83 7.74 -44.70 30.81
C GLY A 83 7.59 -45.04 29.31
N GLU A 84 6.60 -45.89 29.01
CA GLU A 84 6.38 -46.41 27.66
C GLU A 84 5.94 -45.31 26.68
N THR A 85 5.12 -44.36 27.15
CA THR A 85 4.57 -43.28 26.32
C THR A 85 5.63 -42.26 25.89
N GLU A 86 6.46 -41.74 26.83
CA GLU A 86 7.55 -40.82 26.45
C GLU A 86 8.55 -41.51 25.52
N THR A 87 8.87 -42.79 25.77
CA THR A 87 9.79 -43.56 24.92
C THR A 87 9.25 -43.75 23.50
N ALA A 88 7.95 -44.04 23.35
CA ALA A 88 7.31 -44.19 22.06
C ALA A 88 7.30 -42.86 21.27
N VAL A 89 6.94 -41.75 21.93
CA VAL A 89 6.92 -40.43 21.29
C VAL A 89 8.34 -39.95 20.96
N ALA A 90 9.33 -40.21 21.82
CA ALA A 90 10.74 -39.92 21.55
C ALA A 90 11.26 -40.64 20.30
N ARG A 91 10.88 -41.91 20.08
CA ARG A 91 11.23 -42.65 18.86
C ARG A 91 10.58 -42.05 17.62
N ILE A 92 9.30 -41.69 17.71
CA ILE A 92 8.59 -41.00 16.62
C ILE A 92 9.31 -39.71 16.26
N TRP A 93 9.74 -38.92 17.25
CA TRP A 93 10.52 -37.69 17.03
C TRP A 93 11.88 -37.97 16.41
N ALA A 94 12.63 -38.95 16.93
CA ALA A 94 13.93 -39.36 16.39
C ALA A 94 13.83 -39.73 14.91
N ASP A 95 12.82 -40.53 14.54
CA ASP A 95 12.59 -40.97 13.17
C ASP A 95 12.16 -39.84 12.23
N LEU A 96 11.34 -38.90 12.71
CA LEU A 96 10.83 -37.78 11.91
C LEU A 96 11.85 -36.66 11.72
N LEU A 97 12.63 -36.38 12.75
CA LEU A 97 13.63 -35.31 12.77
C LEU A 97 15.01 -35.80 12.32
N HIS A 98 15.15 -37.11 12.06
CA HIS A 98 16.40 -37.77 11.69
C HIS A 98 17.54 -37.52 12.69
N ILE A 99 17.25 -37.71 13.99
CA ILE A 99 18.19 -37.52 15.10
C ILE A 99 18.33 -38.79 15.94
N ASP A 100 19.53 -39.06 16.46
CA ASP A 100 19.85 -40.33 17.13
C ASP A 100 19.13 -40.53 18.47
N ARG A 101 18.96 -39.47 19.27
CA ARG A 101 18.36 -39.52 20.61
C ARG A 101 17.60 -38.25 20.93
N VAL A 102 16.42 -38.40 21.53
CA VAL A 102 15.58 -37.30 22.05
C VAL A 102 15.54 -37.40 23.57
N SER A 103 15.87 -36.31 24.26
CA SER A 103 15.70 -36.17 25.71
C SER A 103 14.28 -35.77 26.05
N ARG A 104 13.79 -36.16 27.25
CA ARG A 104 12.48 -35.73 27.75
C ARG A 104 12.30 -34.22 27.93
N ASN A 105 13.40 -33.47 27.95
CA ASN A 105 13.39 -32.01 28.05
C ASN A 105 13.60 -31.31 26.70
N ASP A 106 13.72 -32.06 25.60
CA ASP A 106 13.89 -31.48 24.26
C ASP A 106 12.58 -30.87 23.75
N ASN A 107 12.72 -29.77 23.01
CA ASN A 107 11.62 -29.06 22.36
C ASN A 107 11.54 -29.45 20.87
N PHE A 108 10.35 -29.83 20.40
CA PHE A 108 10.10 -30.30 19.03
C PHE A 108 10.58 -29.33 17.95
N PHE A 109 10.25 -28.05 18.08
CA PHE A 109 10.61 -27.01 17.11
C PHE A 109 12.09 -26.64 17.20
N ALA A 110 12.66 -26.68 18.41
CA ALA A 110 14.10 -26.48 18.60
C ALA A 110 14.92 -27.63 17.97
N LEU A 111 14.35 -28.81 17.77
CA LEU A 111 14.98 -29.92 17.07
C LEU A 111 14.77 -29.89 15.54
N GLY A 112 14.13 -28.85 15.00
CA GLY A 112 13.86 -28.70 13.57
C GLY A 112 12.46 -29.15 13.15
N GLY A 113 11.57 -29.44 14.09
CA GLY A 113 10.17 -29.73 13.81
C GLY A 113 9.45 -28.55 13.15
N HIS A 114 8.52 -28.85 12.26
CA HIS A 114 7.63 -27.87 11.61
C HIS A 114 6.22 -28.44 11.47
N SER A 115 5.25 -27.63 11.02
CA SER A 115 3.84 -28.01 11.00
C SER A 115 3.55 -29.30 10.22
N LEU A 116 4.27 -29.59 9.12
CA LEU A 116 4.13 -30.86 8.38
C LEU A 116 4.64 -32.05 9.20
N LEU A 117 5.82 -31.95 9.82
CA LEU A 117 6.33 -33.00 10.71
C LEU A 117 5.43 -33.19 11.94
N ALA A 118 4.77 -32.14 12.41
CA ALA A 118 3.75 -32.24 13.44
C ALA A 118 2.55 -33.08 12.99
N VAL A 119 2.10 -32.96 11.74
CA VAL A 119 1.06 -33.84 11.16
C VAL A 119 1.51 -35.29 11.17
N GLN A 120 2.69 -35.53 10.60
CA GLN A 120 3.25 -36.87 10.50
C GLN A 120 3.47 -37.49 11.88
N MET A 121 3.88 -36.68 12.87
CA MET A 121 4.00 -37.07 14.28
C MET A 121 2.65 -37.48 14.84
N MET A 122 1.62 -36.63 14.74
CA MET A 122 0.28 -36.95 15.23
C MET A 122 -0.28 -38.21 14.58
N GLU A 123 -0.04 -38.42 13.29
CA GLU A 123 -0.46 -39.62 12.57
C GLU A 123 0.26 -40.89 13.07
N ARG A 124 1.59 -40.83 13.23
CA ARG A 124 2.37 -41.94 13.80
C ARG A 124 1.95 -42.23 15.24
N MET A 125 1.61 -41.21 16.01
CA MET A 125 1.06 -41.35 17.37
C MET A 125 -0.31 -42.02 17.36
N ARG A 126 -1.21 -41.65 16.43
CA ARG A 126 -2.54 -42.29 16.30
C ARG A 126 -2.43 -43.78 16.00
N ARG A 127 -1.44 -44.22 15.20
CA ARG A 127 -1.20 -45.64 14.90
C ARG A 127 -0.86 -46.47 16.13
N ILE A 128 -0.33 -45.84 17.17
CA ILE A 128 -0.07 -46.45 18.48
C ILE A 128 -1.13 -46.08 19.53
N SER A 129 -2.32 -45.66 19.09
CA SER A 129 -3.47 -45.27 19.93
C SER A 129 -3.20 -44.07 20.85
N LEU A 130 -2.25 -43.21 20.51
CA LEU A 130 -2.01 -41.94 21.18
C LEU A 130 -2.58 -40.79 20.35
N SER A 131 -3.33 -39.89 20.97
CA SER A 131 -3.86 -38.71 20.31
C SER A 131 -3.43 -37.45 21.02
N LEU A 132 -3.16 -36.42 20.25
CA LEU A 132 -2.70 -35.13 20.74
C LEU A 132 -3.42 -34.04 19.95
N SER A 133 -3.89 -32.99 20.65
CA SER A 133 -4.33 -31.77 19.96
C SER A 133 -3.11 -31.04 19.40
N ILE A 134 -3.21 -30.50 18.18
CA ILE A 134 -2.07 -29.77 17.63
C ILE A 134 -1.66 -28.59 18.50
N ARG A 135 -2.63 -27.92 19.13
CA ARG A 135 -2.37 -26.85 20.08
C ARG A 135 -1.48 -27.31 21.23
N ALA A 136 -1.64 -28.52 21.74
CA ALA A 136 -0.79 -29.05 22.80
C ALA A 136 0.69 -29.18 22.36
N LEU A 137 0.96 -29.51 21.10
CA LEU A 137 2.34 -29.50 20.57
C LEU A 137 2.96 -28.12 20.59
N PHE A 138 2.18 -27.08 20.29
CA PHE A 138 2.69 -25.71 20.23
C PHE A 138 2.73 -25.02 21.61
N VAL A 139 1.80 -25.35 22.51
CA VAL A 139 1.74 -24.79 23.87
C VAL A 139 2.77 -25.46 24.78
N THR A 140 2.94 -26.77 24.66
CA THR A 140 3.89 -27.57 25.45
C THR A 140 4.79 -28.40 24.54
N PRO A 141 5.69 -27.76 23.78
CA PRO A 141 6.53 -28.42 22.76
C PRO A 141 7.64 -29.30 23.33
N THR A 142 7.76 -29.41 24.66
CA THR A 142 8.75 -30.25 25.34
C THR A 142 8.23 -31.67 25.49
N LEU A 143 9.04 -32.69 25.17
CA LEU A 143 8.58 -34.09 25.13
C LEU A 143 7.80 -34.53 26.38
N SER A 144 8.33 -34.29 27.58
CA SER A 144 7.67 -34.66 28.85
C SER A 144 6.35 -33.91 29.08
N ALA A 145 6.33 -32.59 28.85
CA ALA A 145 5.12 -31.77 29.00
C ALA A 145 4.06 -32.14 27.94
N LEU A 146 4.49 -32.47 26.73
CA LEU A 146 3.63 -32.90 25.65
C LEU A 146 2.92 -34.21 25.98
N VAL A 147 3.66 -35.18 26.50
CA VAL A 147 3.11 -36.49 26.87
C VAL A 147 2.08 -36.37 28.01
N GLN A 148 2.24 -35.42 28.91
CA GLN A 148 1.25 -35.12 29.97
C GLN A 148 -0.05 -34.52 29.42
N SER A 149 -0.01 -33.91 28.23
CA SER A 149 -1.17 -33.30 27.56
C SER A 149 -1.88 -34.26 26.59
N LEU A 150 -1.51 -35.54 26.58
CA LEU A 150 -2.16 -36.55 25.75
C LEU A 150 -3.56 -36.86 26.28
N ASP A 151 -4.56 -36.69 25.42
CA ASP A 151 -5.89 -37.20 25.66
C ASP A 151 -6.05 -38.58 25.02
N VAL A 152 -6.84 -39.45 25.66
CA VAL A 152 -7.30 -40.71 25.07
C VAL A 152 -8.60 -40.39 24.31
N HIS A 153 -8.49 -39.87 23.09
CA HIS A 153 -9.68 -39.63 22.28
C HIS A 153 -10.11 -40.89 21.53
N HIS A 154 -11.38 -41.27 21.72
CA HIS A 154 -12.08 -42.21 20.85
C HIS A 154 -12.21 -41.63 19.43
N GLY A 155 -11.87 -42.42 18.42
CA GLY A 155 -12.00 -42.03 17.00
C GLY A 155 -13.42 -41.56 16.65
N TYR A 156 -13.52 -40.69 15.64
CA TYR A 156 -14.81 -40.23 15.15
C TYR A 156 -15.60 -41.39 14.52
N ASP A 157 -16.81 -41.66 15.01
CA ASP A 157 -17.75 -42.59 14.37
C ASP A 157 -18.23 -41.98 13.05
N VAL A 158 -17.64 -42.43 11.94
CA VAL A 158 -18.14 -42.11 10.59
C VAL A 158 -19.41 -42.94 10.36
N PRO A 159 -20.58 -42.31 10.12
CA PRO A 159 -21.80 -43.05 9.83
C PRO A 159 -21.60 -43.96 8.62
N ALA A 160 -22.13 -45.18 8.67
CA ALA A 160 -22.03 -46.13 7.57
C ALA A 160 -22.73 -45.60 6.30
N ASN A 161 -22.22 -45.99 5.12
CA ASN A 161 -22.95 -45.80 3.86
C ASN A 161 -24.09 -46.83 3.80
N LEU A 162 -25.33 -46.36 3.69
CA LEU A 162 -26.51 -47.24 3.59
C LEU A 162 -26.86 -47.59 2.13
N ILE A 163 -26.21 -46.97 1.14
CA ILE A 163 -26.41 -47.25 -0.28
C ILE A 163 -25.51 -48.43 -0.72
N VAL A 164 -26.08 -49.63 -0.74
CA VAL A 164 -25.37 -50.87 -1.13
C VAL A 164 -25.53 -51.19 -2.63
N PRO A 165 -24.65 -52.01 -3.25
CA PRO A 165 -24.68 -52.30 -4.69
C PRO A 165 -26.00 -52.83 -5.26
N HIS A 166 -26.84 -53.47 -4.43
CA HIS A 166 -28.14 -54.01 -4.83
C HIS A 166 -29.33 -53.13 -4.42
N SER A 167 -29.08 -51.88 -4.04
CA SER A 167 -30.16 -50.93 -3.72
C SER A 167 -31.01 -50.67 -4.97
N THR A 168 -32.33 -50.82 -4.86
CA THR A 168 -33.27 -50.55 -5.97
C THR A 168 -33.91 -49.17 -5.88
N ALA A 169 -33.81 -48.51 -4.72
CA ALA A 169 -34.25 -47.15 -4.45
C ALA A 169 -33.33 -46.51 -3.40
N ILE A 170 -33.32 -45.18 -3.33
CA ILE A 170 -32.60 -44.39 -2.32
C ILE A 170 -33.63 -43.52 -1.58
N THR A 171 -33.63 -43.57 -0.25
CA THR A 171 -34.53 -42.76 0.60
C THR A 171 -33.72 -41.78 1.46
N PRO A 172 -34.34 -40.71 1.99
CA PRO A 172 -33.65 -39.71 2.82
C PRO A 172 -32.93 -40.30 4.04
N GLU A 173 -33.48 -41.36 4.66
CA GLU A 173 -32.89 -42.02 5.83
C GLU A 173 -31.56 -42.74 5.50
N MET A 174 -31.33 -43.05 4.21
CA MET A 174 -30.08 -43.66 3.74
C MET A 174 -28.92 -42.67 3.65
N LEU A 175 -29.18 -41.36 3.84
CA LEU A 175 -28.23 -40.26 3.64
C LEU A 175 -27.85 -39.57 4.96
N PRO A 176 -27.02 -40.18 5.83
CA PRO A 176 -26.68 -39.58 7.13
C PRO A 176 -25.85 -38.29 7.03
N LEU A 177 -25.24 -38.03 5.86
CA LEU A 177 -24.30 -36.93 5.64
C LEU A 177 -24.87 -35.78 4.79
N ILE A 178 -26.15 -35.82 4.42
CA ILE A 178 -26.86 -34.70 3.80
C ILE A 178 -28.37 -34.81 4.09
N SER A 179 -29.07 -33.68 4.15
CA SER A 179 -30.54 -33.68 4.30
C SER A 179 -31.16 -33.31 2.96
N LEU A 180 -31.78 -34.28 2.29
CA LEU A 180 -32.45 -34.11 1.00
C LEU A 180 -33.89 -34.62 1.08
N SER A 181 -34.80 -33.98 0.34
CA SER A 181 -36.15 -34.51 0.14
C SER A 181 -36.16 -35.68 -0.85
N GLN A 182 -37.21 -36.49 -0.89
CA GLN A 182 -37.31 -37.55 -1.90
C GLN A 182 -37.29 -36.96 -3.33
N ALA A 183 -37.89 -35.78 -3.56
CA ALA A 183 -37.87 -35.12 -4.86
C ALA A 183 -36.45 -34.71 -5.30
N ASP A 184 -35.62 -34.25 -4.35
CA ASP A 184 -34.20 -33.96 -4.58
C ASP A 184 -33.45 -35.23 -5.02
N ILE A 185 -33.68 -36.35 -4.32
CA ILE A 185 -33.05 -37.64 -4.61
C ILE A 185 -33.47 -38.15 -6.00
N ASP A 186 -34.76 -38.07 -6.34
CA ASP A 186 -35.28 -38.50 -7.64
C ASP A 186 -34.70 -37.66 -8.79
N ASN A 187 -34.42 -36.37 -8.56
CA ASN A 187 -33.74 -35.52 -9.52
C ASN A 187 -32.28 -35.95 -9.73
N ILE A 188 -31.56 -36.26 -8.65
CA ILE A 188 -30.19 -36.81 -8.74
C ILE A 188 -30.19 -38.12 -9.54
N VAL A 189 -31.10 -39.05 -9.24
CA VAL A 189 -31.18 -40.36 -9.91
C VAL A 189 -31.37 -40.23 -11.42
N LYS A 190 -32.12 -39.22 -11.89
CA LYS A 190 -32.32 -38.95 -13.33
C LYS A 190 -31.05 -38.48 -14.05
N LEU A 191 -30.14 -37.80 -13.34
CA LEU A 191 -28.91 -37.24 -13.90
C LEU A 191 -27.78 -38.26 -13.99
N VAL A 192 -27.82 -39.32 -13.17
CA VAL A 192 -26.76 -40.34 -13.10
C VAL A 192 -26.99 -41.44 -14.14
N PRO A 193 -26.04 -41.70 -15.05
CA PRO A 193 -26.14 -42.82 -16.00
C PRO A 193 -26.29 -44.15 -15.27
N GLY A 194 -27.30 -44.95 -15.62
CA GLY A 194 -27.63 -46.20 -14.93
C GLY A 194 -28.47 -46.03 -13.66
N GLY A 195 -28.86 -44.80 -13.31
CA GLY A 195 -29.73 -44.49 -12.17
C GLY A 195 -29.18 -44.98 -10.83
N VAL A 196 -30.06 -45.49 -9.97
CA VAL A 196 -29.70 -45.96 -8.61
C VAL A 196 -28.57 -46.99 -8.62
N ALA A 197 -28.53 -47.87 -9.63
CA ALA A 197 -27.52 -48.92 -9.73
C ALA A 197 -26.09 -48.37 -9.87
N ASN A 198 -25.93 -47.14 -10.37
CA ASN A 198 -24.64 -46.49 -10.48
C ASN A 198 -24.36 -45.46 -9.37
N ILE A 199 -25.26 -45.21 -8.42
CA ILE A 199 -25.00 -44.29 -7.30
C ILE A 199 -24.38 -45.06 -6.14
N GLN A 200 -23.12 -44.79 -5.83
CA GLN A 200 -22.42 -45.37 -4.69
C GLN A 200 -22.78 -44.64 -3.39
N ASP A 201 -22.88 -43.31 -3.42
CA ASP A 201 -23.02 -42.49 -2.22
C ASP A 201 -23.52 -41.08 -2.56
N ILE A 202 -24.15 -40.41 -1.59
CA ILE A 202 -24.59 -39.02 -1.70
C ILE A 202 -24.35 -38.29 -0.36
N TYR A 203 -23.59 -37.20 -0.38
CA TYR A 203 -23.27 -36.42 0.82
C TYR A 203 -23.08 -34.93 0.53
N ALA A 204 -23.08 -34.10 1.59
CA ALA A 204 -22.97 -32.65 1.46
C ALA A 204 -21.60 -32.20 0.96
N LEU A 205 -21.52 -30.99 0.42
CA LEU A 205 -20.26 -30.33 0.10
C LEU A 205 -19.56 -29.88 1.40
N SER A 206 -18.24 -29.80 1.37
CA SER A 206 -17.49 -29.05 2.38
C SER A 206 -17.70 -27.54 2.20
N PRO A 207 -17.49 -26.71 3.25
CA PRO A 207 -17.66 -25.26 3.13
C PRO A 207 -16.81 -24.61 2.04
N LEU A 208 -15.63 -25.15 1.73
CA LEU A 208 -14.82 -24.65 0.63
C LEU A 208 -15.40 -25.04 -0.74
N GLN A 209 -15.85 -26.30 -0.89
CA GLN A 209 -16.51 -26.73 -2.12
C GLN A 209 -17.76 -25.89 -2.41
N GLU A 210 -18.53 -25.51 -1.38
CA GLU A 210 -19.67 -24.59 -1.52
C GLU A 210 -19.23 -23.21 -2.05
N GLY A 211 -18.12 -22.65 -1.52
CA GLY A 211 -17.57 -21.38 -2.00
C GLY A 211 -17.09 -21.43 -3.46
N ILE A 212 -16.42 -22.52 -3.85
CA ILE A 212 -16.00 -22.76 -5.23
C ILE A 212 -17.22 -22.90 -6.15
N LEU A 213 -18.23 -23.67 -5.73
CA LEU A 213 -19.46 -23.85 -6.49
C LEU A 213 -20.18 -22.51 -6.70
N PHE A 214 -20.23 -21.65 -5.67
CA PHE A 214 -20.82 -20.32 -5.78
C PHE A 214 -20.13 -19.47 -6.86
N HIS A 215 -18.79 -19.45 -6.89
CA HIS A 215 -18.03 -18.74 -7.93
C HIS A 215 -18.21 -19.35 -9.32
N HIS A 216 -18.24 -20.69 -9.41
CA HIS A 216 -18.54 -21.38 -10.66
C HIS A 216 -19.91 -20.91 -11.21
N LEU A 217 -20.95 -20.84 -10.37
CA LEU A 217 -22.29 -20.42 -10.76
C LEU A 217 -22.41 -18.93 -11.11
N LEU A 218 -21.58 -18.06 -10.50
CA LEU A 218 -21.55 -16.62 -10.82
C LEU A 218 -20.80 -16.28 -12.12
N ALA A 219 -19.87 -17.14 -12.56
CA ALA A 219 -19.09 -16.89 -13.76
C ALA A 219 -19.96 -17.03 -15.02
N SER A 220 -20.14 -15.92 -15.75
CA SER A 220 -20.95 -15.89 -16.99
C SER A 220 -20.26 -16.52 -18.20
N GLU A 221 -18.93 -16.57 -18.18
CA GLU A 221 -18.08 -17.17 -19.23
C GLU A 221 -16.86 -17.83 -18.55
N GLY A 222 -16.49 -19.02 -19.03
CA GLY A 222 -15.38 -19.79 -18.45
C GLY A 222 -15.63 -20.33 -17.04
N ASP A 223 -14.61 -20.95 -16.47
CA ASP A 223 -14.59 -21.48 -15.12
C ASP A 223 -13.28 -21.11 -14.39
N PRO A 224 -13.34 -20.25 -13.35
CA PRO A 224 -12.14 -19.81 -12.64
C PRO A 224 -11.41 -20.93 -11.86
N TYR A 225 -12.06 -22.08 -11.66
CA TYR A 225 -11.54 -23.21 -10.88
C TYR A 225 -11.23 -24.46 -11.72
N LEU A 226 -11.24 -24.30 -13.06
CA LEU A 226 -10.80 -25.34 -13.99
C LEU A 226 -9.31 -25.19 -14.28
N LEU A 227 -8.54 -26.21 -13.93
CA LEU A 227 -7.11 -26.28 -14.19
C LEU A 227 -6.83 -26.98 -15.52
N ILE A 228 -5.81 -26.51 -16.23
CA ILE A 228 -5.27 -27.16 -17.42
C ILE A 228 -3.79 -27.49 -17.23
N THR A 229 -3.41 -28.73 -17.52
CA THR A 229 -2.02 -29.19 -17.56
C THR A 229 -1.74 -29.86 -18.90
N LEU A 230 -0.58 -29.56 -19.49
CA LEU A 230 -0.14 -30.19 -20.73
C LEU A 230 1.02 -31.15 -20.49
N THR A 231 0.91 -32.33 -21.10
CA THR A 231 1.92 -33.38 -21.04
C THR A 231 2.15 -33.93 -22.45
N ALA A 232 3.40 -34.03 -22.88
CA ALA A 232 3.81 -34.67 -24.12
C ALA A 232 4.26 -36.11 -23.87
N PHE A 233 3.98 -36.97 -24.84
CA PHE A 233 4.27 -38.40 -24.85
C PHE A 233 4.98 -38.75 -26.15
N GLU A 234 6.04 -39.56 -26.06
CA GLU A 234 6.82 -39.97 -27.23
C GLU A 234 5.98 -40.78 -28.25
N THR A 235 5.06 -41.64 -27.77
CA THR A 235 4.25 -42.52 -28.62
C THR A 235 2.78 -42.58 -28.19
N ARG A 236 1.90 -43.02 -29.12
CA ARG A 236 0.46 -43.22 -28.84
C ARG A 236 0.24 -44.36 -27.85
N GLU A 237 1.07 -45.40 -27.89
CA GLU A 237 1.01 -46.54 -26.98
C GLU A 237 1.31 -46.13 -25.54
N LEU A 238 2.31 -45.25 -25.33
CA LEU A 238 2.65 -44.75 -24.00
C LEU A 238 1.54 -43.86 -23.43
N LEU A 239 0.96 -42.98 -24.26
CA LEU A 239 -0.24 -42.21 -23.91
C LEU A 239 -1.41 -43.14 -23.53
N GLY A 240 -1.63 -44.22 -24.29
CA GLY A 240 -2.66 -45.22 -23.99
C GLY A 240 -2.48 -45.86 -22.62
N LYS A 241 -1.27 -46.34 -22.30
CA LYS A 241 -0.94 -46.92 -20.99
C LYS A 241 -1.15 -45.92 -19.84
N TYR A 242 -0.77 -44.66 -20.06
CA TYR A 242 -0.96 -43.59 -19.08
C TYR A 242 -2.45 -43.34 -18.79
N LEU A 243 -3.29 -43.29 -19.83
CA LEU A 243 -4.74 -43.12 -19.68
C LEU A 243 -5.41 -44.34 -19.02
N GLU A 244 -4.94 -45.56 -19.31
CA GLU A 244 -5.38 -46.77 -18.62
C GLU A 244 -5.05 -46.73 -17.12
N ALA A 245 -3.83 -46.30 -16.76
CA ALA A 245 -3.43 -46.10 -15.37
C ALA A 245 -4.36 -45.11 -14.65
N ILE A 246 -4.67 -43.98 -15.28
CA ILE A 246 -5.63 -43.00 -14.73
C ILE A 246 -7.02 -43.61 -14.57
N GLN A 247 -7.51 -44.41 -15.53
CA GLN A 247 -8.83 -45.06 -15.41
C GLN A 247 -8.88 -46.03 -14.22
N MET A 248 -7.78 -46.75 -13.93
CA MET A 248 -7.67 -47.59 -12.74
C MET A 248 -7.73 -46.75 -11.45
N ILE A 249 -7.06 -45.61 -11.43
CA ILE A 249 -7.06 -44.68 -10.29
C ILE A 249 -8.44 -44.04 -10.07
N VAL A 250 -9.12 -43.62 -11.14
CA VAL A 250 -10.53 -43.14 -11.07
C VAL A 250 -11.43 -44.23 -10.50
N SER A 251 -11.26 -45.48 -10.92
CA SER A 251 -12.04 -46.60 -10.38
C SER A 251 -11.77 -46.83 -8.88
N ARG A 252 -10.51 -46.62 -8.46
CA ARG A 252 -10.06 -46.79 -7.08
C ARG A 252 -10.58 -45.70 -6.12
N HIS A 253 -10.60 -44.44 -6.52
CA HIS A 253 -10.88 -43.31 -5.61
C HIS A 253 -12.26 -42.69 -5.85
N ASP A 254 -13.11 -42.72 -4.82
CA ASP A 254 -14.49 -42.21 -4.87
C ASP A 254 -14.57 -40.74 -5.33
N ILE A 255 -13.66 -39.89 -4.84
CA ILE A 255 -13.67 -38.46 -5.15
C ILE A 255 -13.47 -38.16 -6.64
N LEU A 256 -12.71 -39.01 -7.35
CA LEU A 256 -12.49 -38.87 -8.79
C LEU A 256 -13.72 -39.31 -9.60
N ARG A 257 -14.62 -40.10 -9.00
CA ARG A 257 -15.94 -40.48 -9.55
C ARG A 257 -17.08 -39.64 -8.99
N THR A 258 -16.77 -38.51 -8.36
CA THR A 258 -17.80 -37.65 -7.74
C THR A 258 -18.24 -36.57 -8.72
N ALA A 259 -19.56 -36.42 -8.87
CA ALA A 259 -20.22 -35.30 -9.51
C ALA A 259 -20.76 -34.31 -8.47
N ILE A 260 -20.92 -33.04 -8.86
CA ILE A 260 -21.51 -31.99 -8.04
C ILE A 260 -22.84 -31.58 -8.66
N VAL A 261 -23.92 -31.80 -7.92
CA VAL A 261 -25.29 -31.50 -8.37
C VAL A 261 -25.86 -30.40 -7.48
N SER A 262 -26.35 -29.32 -8.09
CA SER A 262 -26.96 -28.19 -7.38
C SER A 262 -28.28 -27.71 -7.99
N GLU A 263 -28.49 -27.96 -9.29
CA GLU A 263 -29.73 -27.56 -9.97
C GLU A 263 -30.94 -28.37 -9.47
N ASN A 264 -32.05 -27.68 -9.22
CA ASN A 264 -33.31 -28.28 -8.74
C ASN A 264 -33.14 -29.13 -7.46
N LEU A 265 -32.23 -28.72 -6.59
CA LEU A 265 -31.96 -29.31 -5.29
C LEU A 265 -32.14 -28.28 -4.18
N SER A 266 -32.68 -28.73 -3.04
CA SER A 266 -32.76 -27.91 -1.83
C SER A 266 -31.38 -27.56 -1.25
N THR A 267 -30.40 -28.46 -1.37
CA THR A 267 -29.00 -28.26 -0.97
C THR A 267 -28.08 -28.94 -1.99
N PRO A 268 -26.97 -28.31 -2.41
CA PRO A 268 -26.00 -28.95 -3.30
C PRO A 268 -25.44 -30.25 -2.72
N ALA A 269 -25.22 -31.26 -3.58
CA ALA A 269 -24.79 -32.58 -3.19
C ALA A 269 -23.57 -33.07 -3.99
N GLN A 270 -22.67 -33.77 -3.31
CA GLN A 270 -21.68 -34.64 -3.92
C GLN A 270 -22.34 -35.99 -4.19
N VAL A 271 -22.25 -36.47 -5.43
CA VAL A 271 -22.84 -37.73 -5.88
C VAL A 271 -21.73 -38.63 -6.40
N VAL A 272 -21.41 -39.70 -5.66
CA VAL A 272 -20.35 -40.64 -6.01
C VAL A 272 -20.91 -41.70 -6.95
N TRP A 273 -20.36 -41.82 -8.16
CA TRP A 273 -20.77 -42.85 -9.10
C TRP A 273 -19.98 -44.12 -8.86
N ARG A 274 -20.60 -45.31 -8.90
CA ARG A 274 -19.90 -46.61 -8.80
C ARG A 274 -18.95 -46.81 -9.96
N GLN A 275 -19.36 -46.42 -11.16
CA GLN A 275 -18.55 -46.49 -12.37
C GLN A 275 -18.59 -45.15 -13.11
N ALA A 276 -17.41 -44.60 -13.39
CA ALA A 276 -17.24 -43.44 -14.25
C ALA A 276 -16.07 -43.69 -15.22
N SER A 277 -16.33 -43.50 -16.52
CA SER A 277 -15.32 -43.67 -17.57
C SER A 277 -14.64 -42.36 -17.89
N LEU A 278 -13.35 -42.41 -18.22
CA LEU A 278 -12.63 -41.24 -18.69
C LEU A 278 -13.23 -40.71 -20.00
N SER A 279 -13.34 -39.39 -20.09
CA SER A 279 -13.71 -38.71 -21.32
C SER A 279 -12.45 -38.22 -22.02
N ILE A 280 -12.16 -38.82 -23.18
CA ILE A 280 -10.99 -38.54 -24.01
C ILE A 280 -11.47 -38.02 -25.36
N THR A 281 -11.04 -36.82 -25.74
CA THR A 281 -11.38 -36.19 -27.03
C THR A 281 -10.13 -36.06 -27.89
N GLU A 282 -10.11 -36.67 -29.07
CA GLU A 282 -9.03 -36.47 -30.04
C GLU A 282 -9.29 -35.21 -30.86
N LEU A 283 -8.38 -34.24 -30.79
CA LEU A 283 -8.45 -32.97 -31.49
C LEU A 283 -7.62 -33.05 -32.78
N LEU A 284 -8.28 -32.77 -33.91
CA LEU A 284 -7.59 -32.55 -35.17
C LEU A 284 -7.16 -31.08 -35.23
N LEU A 285 -5.85 -30.86 -35.08
CA LEU A 285 -5.22 -29.54 -35.11
C LEU A 285 -4.18 -29.51 -36.23
N ASP A 286 -4.03 -28.35 -36.87
CA ASP A 286 -3.14 -28.18 -38.01
C ASP A 286 -1.84 -27.51 -37.54
N PRO A 287 -0.68 -28.19 -37.59
CA PRO A 287 0.60 -27.62 -37.14
C PRO A 287 1.01 -26.33 -37.88
N SER A 288 0.43 -26.06 -39.06
CA SER A 288 0.70 -24.82 -39.80
C SER A 288 0.13 -23.57 -39.10
N ASN A 289 -0.84 -23.73 -38.20
CA ASN A 289 -1.42 -22.63 -37.41
C ASN A 289 -0.66 -22.32 -36.11
N GLY A 290 0.51 -22.94 -35.90
CA GLY A 290 1.37 -22.77 -34.73
C GLY A 290 1.56 -24.06 -33.93
N PRO A 291 2.35 -24.05 -32.84
CA PRO A 291 2.59 -25.23 -32.02
C PRO A 291 1.30 -25.86 -31.49
N ILE A 292 1.16 -27.18 -31.59
CA ILE A 292 -0.03 -27.90 -31.13
C ILE A 292 -0.36 -27.65 -29.65
N PRO A 293 0.62 -27.64 -28.71
CA PRO A 293 0.37 -27.25 -27.33
C PRO A 293 -0.32 -25.90 -27.18
N ASP A 294 0.07 -24.89 -27.97
CA ASP A 294 -0.50 -23.54 -27.86
C ASP A 294 -1.91 -23.47 -28.45
N GLN A 295 -2.18 -24.18 -29.54
CA GLN A 295 -3.53 -24.32 -30.09
C GLN A 295 -4.48 -25.00 -29.09
N MET A 296 -4.02 -26.05 -28.41
CA MET A 296 -4.80 -26.73 -27.36
C MET A 296 -5.09 -25.77 -26.19
N LYS A 297 -4.10 -25.00 -25.72
CA LYS A 297 -4.31 -23.98 -24.67
C LYS A 297 -5.36 -22.95 -25.07
N GLN A 298 -5.29 -22.45 -26.29
CA GLN A 298 -6.23 -21.43 -26.78
C GLN A 298 -7.66 -21.98 -26.87
N ARG A 299 -7.82 -23.22 -27.34
CA ARG A 299 -9.13 -23.86 -27.51
C ARG A 299 -9.77 -24.30 -26.20
N LEU A 300 -8.97 -24.73 -25.24
CA LEU A 300 -9.39 -25.24 -23.93
C LEU A 300 -9.16 -24.22 -22.82
N ASP A 301 -9.00 -22.93 -23.18
CA ASP A 301 -8.74 -21.85 -22.24
C ASP A 301 -9.85 -21.78 -21.18
N PRO A 302 -9.55 -22.02 -19.89
CA PRO A 302 -10.56 -21.98 -18.83
C PRO A 302 -11.34 -20.66 -18.74
N ARG A 303 -10.84 -19.55 -19.30
CA ARG A 303 -11.59 -18.28 -19.39
C ARG A 303 -12.83 -18.34 -20.27
N ARG A 304 -12.88 -19.32 -21.18
CA ARG A 304 -13.95 -19.49 -22.16
C ARG A 304 -14.51 -20.91 -22.17
N HIS A 305 -13.76 -21.85 -21.62
CA HIS A 305 -14.10 -23.26 -21.54
C HIS A 305 -14.62 -23.63 -20.16
N ARG A 306 -15.65 -24.48 -20.11
CA ARG A 306 -16.26 -25.00 -18.88
C ARG A 306 -16.48 -26.50 -19.06
N ILE A 307 -16.40 -27.24 -17.96
CA ILE A 307 -16.86 -28.63 -17.92
C ILE A 307 -18.18 -28.71 -17.15
N ASP A 308 -19.03 -29.67 -17.51
CA ASP A 308 -20.25 -29.95 -16.74
C ASP A 308 -19.89 -30.67 -15.44
N ILE A 309 -20.02 -29.95 -14.32
CA ILE A 309 -19.69 -30.46 -12.98
C ILE A 309 -20.72 -31.46 -12.46
N SER A 310 -21.87 -31.61 -13.11
CA SER A 310 -22.88 -32.63 -12.77
C SER A 310 -22.53 -34.02 -13.33
N GLN A 311 -21.46 -34.14 -14.11
CA GLN A 311 -21.06 -35.39 -14.78
C GLN A 311 -19.68 -35.85 -14.31
N ALA A 312 -19.59 -36.98 -13.60
CA ALA A 312 -18.31 -37.56 -13.21
C ALA A 312 -17.61 -38.28 -14.39
N PRO A 313 -16.26 -38.38 -14.41
CA PRO A 313 -15.31 -37.75 -13.47
C PRO A 313 -15.13 -36.25 -13.75
N LEU A 314 -14.79 -35.40 -12.76
CA LEU A 314 -14.46 -33.98 -13.01
C LEU A 314 -13.02 -33.78 -13.53
N LEU A 315 -12.60 -34.74 -14.36
CA LEU A 315 -11.30 -34.87 -15.00
C LEU A 315 -11.56 -35.23 -16.48
N ARG A 316 -11.14 -34.36 -17.40
CA ARG A 316 -11.34 -34.50 -18.85
C ARG A 316 -10.01 -34.48 -19.57
N PHE A 317 -9.92 -35.22 -20.66
CA PHE A 317 -8.72 -35.32 -21.46
C PHE A 317 -8.99 -34.93 -22.91
N SER A 318 -8.09 -34.13 -23.49
CA SER A 318 -8.04 -33.90 -24.92
C SER A 318 -6.65 -34.27 -25.43
N VAL A 319 -6.56 -34.94 -26.57
CA VAL A 319 -5.29 -35.40 -27.14
C VAL A 319 -5.13 -34.91 -28.56
N ALA A 320 -3.91 -34.55 -28.97
CA ALA A 320 -3.58 -34.20 -30.33
C ALA A 320 -2.18 -34.71 -30.69
N GLN A 321 -1.95 -35.03 -31.96
CA GLN A 321 -0.63 -35.37 -32.45
C GLN A 321 0.14 -34.09 -32.83
N ASP A 322 1.39 -33.99 -32.38
CA ASP A 322 2.30 -32.88 -32.68
C ASP A 322 3.04 -33.09 -34.01
N ALA A 323 3.66 -32.04 -34.54
CA ALA A 323 4.32 -32.03 -35.85
C ALA A 323 5.50 -33.02 -35.96
N ASP A 324 6.13 -33.33 -34.83
CA ASP A 324 7.25 -34.27 -34.71
C ASP A 324 6.80 -35.72 -34.46
N GLY A 325 5.48 -35.97 -34.43
CA GLY A 325 4.88 -37.28 -34.21
C GLY A 325 4.58 -37.62 -32.76
N ARG A 326 5.00 -36.77 -31.80
CA ARG A 326 4.65 -36.91 -30.37
C ARG A 326 3.16 -36.69 -30.14
N TRP A 327 2.67 -37.12 -28.99
CA TRP A 327 1.28 -36.94 -28.57
C TRP A 327 1.19 -35.96 -27.40
N VAL A 328 0.36 -34.94 -27.53
CA VAL A 328 0.11 -33.96 -26.48
C VAL A 328 -1.24 -34.24 -25.83
N LEU A 329 -1.25 -34.38 -24.52
CA LEU A 329 -2.43 -34.52 -23.66
C LEU A 329 -2.68 -33.22 -22.92
N ALA A 330 -3.87 -32.66 -23.09
CA ALA A 330 -4.41 -31.63 -22.21
C ALA A 330 -5.32 -32.29 -21.17
N SER A 331 -4.93 -32.15 -19.90
CA SER A 331 -5.71 -32.61 -18.75
C SER A 331 -6.45 -31.44 -18.14
N LEU A 332 -7.77 -31.53 -18.09
CA LEU A 332 -8.67 -30.54 -17.48
C LEU A 332 -9.21 -31.11 -16.17
N LEU A 333 -8.89 -30.48 -15.04
CA LEU A 333 -9.27 -30.94 -13.70
C LEU A 333 -9.95 -29.81 -12.94
N HIS A 334 -11.14 -30.06 -12.39
CA HIS A 334 -11.81 -29.06 -11.57
C HIS A 334 -11.38 -29.16 -10.10
N HIS A 335 -11.06 -28.02 -9.49
CA HIS A 335 -10.66 -27.93 -8.08
C HIS A 335 -11.70 -28.44 -7.06
N LEU A 336 -12.95 -28.69 -7.44
CA LEU A 336 -13.98 -29.24 -6.53
C LEU A 336 -13.62 -30.63 -6.00
N ILE A 337 -12.77 -31.37 -6.71
CA ILE A 337 -12.34 -32.73 -6.35
C ILE A 337 -10.84 -32.85 -6.10
N SER A 338 -10.07 -31.76 -6.17
CA SER A 338 -8.60 -31.83 -6.11
C SER A 338 -7.94 -30.60 -5.50
N ASP A 339 -6.92 -30.86 -4.71
CA ASP A 339 -5.86 -29.93 -4.29
C ASP A 339 -4.47 -30.41 -4.77
N HIS A 340 -3.41 -29.70 -4.40
CA HIS A 340 -2.03 -30.07 -4.73
C HIS A 340 -1.63 -31.46 -4.22
N SER A 341 -1.99 -31.81 -2.97
CA SER A 341 -1.68 -33.12 -2.40
C SER A 341 -2.40 -34.27 -3.12
N THR A 342 -3.60 -34.00 -3.65
CA THR A 342 -4.33 -34.93 -4.53
C THR A 342 -3.56 -35.18 -5.81
N LEU A 343 -2.97 -34.14 -6.43
CA LEU A 343 -2.12 -34.30 -7.61
C LEU A 343 -0.84 -35.08 -7.29
N ASP A 344 -0.17 -34.83 -6.18
CA ASP A 344 1.03 -35.58 -5.76
C ASP A 344 0.74 -37.07 -5.58
N THR A 345 -0.40 -37.38 -4.94
CA THR A 345 -0.88 -38.77 -4.77
C THR A 345 -1.23 -39.38 -6.12
N LEU A 346 -1.92 -38.64 -6.99
CA LEU A 346 -2.26 -39.07 -8.34
C LEU A 346 -1.00 -39.43 -9.14
N TYR A 347 0.04 -38.60 -9.13
CA TYR A 347 1.30 -38.88 -9.81
C TYR A 347 2.02 -40.12 -9.24
N THR A 348 2.02 -40.26 -7.92
CA THR A 348 2.61 -41.43 -7.25
C THR A 348 1.91 -42.72 -7.64
N GLU A 349 0.57 -42.71 -7.67
CA GLU A 349 -0.21 -43.88 -8.07
C GLU A 349 -0.13 -44.15 -9.58
N ILE A 350 -0.11 -43.13 -10.43
CA ILE A 350 0.08 -43.29 -11.89
C ILE A 350 1.36 -44.08 -12.15
N LYS A 351 2.47 -43.69 -11.52
CA LYS A 351 3.73 -44.40 -11.64
C LYS A 351 3.60 -45.86 -11.18
N ALA A 352 3.00 -46.09 -10.01
CA ALA A 352 2.81 -47.44 -9.49
C ALA A 352 1.98 -48.33 -10.45
N PHE A 353 0.94 -47.80 -11.08
CA PHE A 353 0.15 -48.53 -12.07
C PHE A 353 0.89 -48.74 -13.40
N MET A 354 1.69 -47.77 -13.85
CA MET A 354 2.51 -47.93 -15.04
C MET A 354 3.65 -48.95 -14.86
N ASP A 355 4.14 -49.12 -13.63
CA ASP A 355 5.17 -50.09 -13.24
C ASP A 355 4.58 -51.46 -12.80
N ASP A 356 3.28 -51.71 -13.03
CA ASP A 356 2.53 -52.91 -12.59
C ASP A 356 2.54 -53.17 -11.06
N GLN A 357 2.87 -52.15 -10.26
CA GLN A 357 2.90 -52.18 -8.79
C GLN A 357 1.63 -51.66 -8.13
N GLY A 358 0.56 -51.33 -8.88
CA GLY A 358 -0.67 -50.77 -8.32
C GLY A 358 -1.35 -51.64 -7.24
N HIS A 359 -1.15 -52.95 -7.29
CA HIS A 359 -1.64 -53.91 -6.29
C HIS A 359 -0.98 -53.77 -4.91
N THR A 360 0.17 -53.09 -4.83
CA THR A 360 0.90 -52.83 -3.57
C THR A 360 0.37 -51.60 -2.82
N LEU A 361 -0.49 -50.79 -3.45
CA LEU A 361 -1.01 -49.56 -2.87
C LEU A 361 -2.01 -49.85 -1.73
N PRO A 362 -1.90 -49.12 -0.60
CA PRO A 362 -2.80 -49.29 0.54
C PRO A 362 -4.23 -48.84 0.21
N PRO A 363 -5.28 -49.43 0.83
CA PRO A 363 -6.68 -49.09 0.53
C PRO A 363 -6.95 -47.57 0.52
N PRO A 364 -7.68 -47.06 -0.49
CA PRO A 364 -7.94 -45.62 -0.62
C PRO A 364 -8.81 -45.13 0.52
N GLN A 365 -8.50 -43.94 1.05
CA GLN A 365 -9.30 -43.31 2.09
C GLN A 365 -10.44 -42.48 1.46
N PRO A 366 -11.70 -42.70 1.86
CA PRO A 366 -12.83 -42.03 1.21
C PRO A 366 -13.03 -40.62 1.75
N PHE A 367 -13.27 -39.66 0.84
CA PHE A 367 -13.46 -38.23 1.18
C PHE A 367 -14.66 -37.98 2.11
N ARG A 368 -15.67 -38.86 2.12
CA ARG A 368 -16.83 -38.79 3.04
C ARG A 368 -16.44 -38.72 4.52
N ASN A 369 -15.27 -39.26 4.88
CA ASN A 369 -14.79 -39.23 6.27
C ASN A 369 -14.58 -37.79 6.74
N LEU A 370 -14.07 -36.91 5.87
CA LEU A 370 -13.96 -35.49 6.15
C LEU A 370 -15.35 -34.87 6.35
N ILE A 371 -16.30 -35.14 5.44
CA ILE A 371 -17.66 -34.59 5.53
C ILE A 371 -18.36 -35.02 6.84
N ALA A 372 -18.20 -36.27 7.26
CA ALA A 372 -18.72 -36.76 8.53
C ALA A 372 -18.14 -35.97 9.72
N GLN A 373 -16.84 -35.69 9.72
CA GLN A 373 -16.19 -34.89 10.76
C GLN A 373 -16.70 -33.44 10.78
N LEU A 374 -16.85 -32.81 9.61
CA LEU A 374 -17.33 -31.43 9.48
C LEU A 374 -18.77 -31.25 9.99
N ARG A 375 -19.62 -32.28 9.88
CA ARG A 375 -21.03 -32.22 10.30
C ARG A 375 -21.26 -32.57 11.78
N SER A 376 -20.23 -32.96 12.53
CA SER A 376 -20.35 -33.15 13.98
C SER A 376 -20.70 -31.83 14.70
N SER A 377 -21.75 -31.83 15.51
CA SER A 377 -22.57 -30.65 15.86
C SER A 377 -21.91 -29.59 16.77
N HIS A 378 -20.61 -29.66 17.07
CA HIS A 378 -19.96 -28.85 18.12
C HIS A 378 -18.96 -27.79 17.65
N ARG A 379 -18.86 -27.48 16.34
CA ARG A 379 -17.78 -26.61 15.81
C ARG A 379 -18.19 -25.21 15.35
N LYS A 380 -19.43 -24.98 14.91
CA LYS A 380 -19.83 -23.70 14.29
C LYS A 380 -19.75 -22.49 15.25
N GLU A 381 -20.30 -22.62 16.46
CA GLU A 381 -20.25 -21.54 17.46
C GLU A 381 -18.81 -21.21 17.90
N ALA A 382 -17.95 -22.24 17.98
CA ALA A 382 -16.53 -22.05 18.28
C ALA A 382 -15.83 -21.27 17.16
N HIS A 383 -16.09 -21.60 15.89
CA HIS A 383 -15.58 -20.81 14.75
C HIS A 383 -16.07 -19.36 14.81
N GLU A 384 -17.37 -19.13 15.02
CA GLU A 384 -17.93 -17.77 15.08
C GLU A 384 -17.33 -16.95 16.23
N ARG A 385 -17.16 -17.55 17.41
CA ARG A 385 -16.54 -16.87 18.56
C ARG A 385 -15.09 -16.49 18.27
N PHE A 386 -14.31 -17.40 17.69
CA PHE A 386 -12.92 -17.15 17.33
C PHE A 386 -12.78 -16.04 16.28
N PHE A 387 -13.58 -16.08 15.20
CA PHE A 387 -13.50 -15.05 14.17
C PHE A 387 -14.07 -13.71 14.62
N LYS A 388 -15.06 -13.68 15.53
CA LYS A 388 -15.50 -12.43 16.15
C LYS A 388 -14.37 -11.80 16.97
N ASP A 389 -13.70 -12.58 17.81
CA ASP A 389 -12.51 -12.11 18.55
C ASP A 389 -11.42 -11.59 17.61
N MET A 390 -11.24 -12.22 16.45
CA MET A 390 -10.23 -11.81 15.49
C MET A 390 -10.57 -10.58 14.66
N LEU A 391 -11.83 -10.41 14.26
CA LEU A 391 -12.20 -9.53 13.14
C LEU A 391 -13.24 -8.47 13.48
N MET A 392 -13.88 -8.48 14.65
CA MET A 392 -15.03 -7.61 14.93
C MET A 392 -14.73 -6.11 14.89
N ASP A 393 -13.49 -5.70 15.17
CA ASP A 393 -13.01 -4.32 15.14
C ASP A 393 -12.35 -3.96 13.79
N ILE A 394 -12.45 -4.84 12.78
CA ILE A 394 -12.04 -4.55 11.41
C ILE A 394 -13.25 -3.99 10.65
N ASP A 395 -13.17 -2.70 10.33
CA ASP A 395 -14.19 -1.91 9.64
C ASP A 395 -13.86 -1.64 8.16
N ALA A 396 -12.57 -1.74 7.80
CA ALA A 396 -12.09 -1.59 6.43
C ALA A 396 -11.19 -2.77 6.00
N PRO A 397 -11.21 -3.14 4.71
CA PRO A 397 -10.35 -4.19 4.20
C PRO A 397 -8.91 -3.74 4.00
N SER A 398 -7.96 -4.66 4.14
CA SER A 398 -6.56 -4.40 3.76
C SER A 398 -6.39 -4.59 2.25
N LEU A 399 -6.17 -3.49 1.54
CA LEU A 399 -6.11 -3.45 0.08
C LEU A 399 -4.75 -2.91 -0.39
N PRO A 400 -3.75 -3.77 -0.63
CA PRO A 400 -2.47 -3.35 -1.23
C PRO A 400 -2.70 -2.57 -2.52
N PHE A 401 -2.11 -1.38 -2.60
CA PHE A 401 -2.23 -0.47 -3.74
C PHE A 401 -3.68 -0.09 -4.11
N GLY A 402 -4.64 -0.28 -3.20
CA GLY A 402 -6.07 -0.06 -3.45
C GLY A 402 -6.73 -1.12 -4.34
N LEU A 403 -6.11 -2.29 -4.53
CA LEU A 403 -6.64 -3.36 -5.37
C LEU A 403 -7.87 -4.02 -4.74
N LYS A 404 -9.06 -3.65 -5.23
CA LYS A 404 -10.37 -4.13 -4.74
C LYS A 404 -10.93 -5.33 -5.50
N ASN A 405 -10.55 -5.50 -6.77
CA ASN A 405 -11.17 -6.51 -7.63
C ASN A 405 -10.61 -7.91 -7.35
N VAL A 406 -11.30 -8.67 -6.50
CA VAL A 406 -11.04 -10.10 -6.22
C VAL A 406 -11.90 -11.05 -7.08
N TYR A 407 -12.69 -10.51 -8.01
CA TYR A 407 -13.63 -11.27 -8.85
C TYR A 407 -13.30 -11.15 -10.36
N GLY A 408 -12.11 -10.66 -10.71
CA GLY A 408 -11.68 -10.54 -12.10
C GLY A 408 -11.35 -11.90 -12.73
N GLN A 409 -11.41 -11.98 -14.06
CA GLN A 409 -11.09 -13.17 -14.90
C GLN A 409 -9.62 -13.64 -14.84
N GLY A 410 -8.80 -13.05 -13.95
CA GLY A 410 -7.36 -13.27 -13.88
C GLY A 410 -6.57 -12.68 -15.07
N ASP A 411 -7.22 -11.92 -15.95
CA ASP A 411 -6.56 -11.25 -17.07
C ASP A 411 -5.54 -10.23 -16.53
N ASN A 412 -4.32 -10.26 -17.08
CA ASN A 412 -3.19 -9.41 -16.71
C ASN A 412 -2.49 -9.71 -15.37
N VAL A 413 -2.66 -10.88 -14.77
CA VAL A 413 -1.77 -11.35 -13.69
C VAL A 413 -0.42 -11.75 -14.28
N THR A 414 0.67 -11.28 -13.67
CA THR A 414 2.04 -11.67 -14.01
C THR A 414 2.70 -12.36 -12.82
N THR A 415 3.63 -13.28 -13.10
CA THR A 415 4.30 -14.09 -12.08
C THR A 415 5.80 -13.85 -12.12
N SER A 416 6.45 -13.85 -10.96
CA SER A 416 7.92 -13.87 -10.85
C SER A 416 8.33 -14.77 -9.70
N TYR A 417 9.40 -15.54 -9.92
CA TYR A 417 10.05 -16.36 -8.92
C TYR A 417 11.41 -15.76 -8.56
N GLN A 418 11.75 -15.78 -7.28
CA GLN A 418 13.04 -15.33 -6.75
C GLN A 418 13.52 -16.26 -5.63
N PRO A 419 14.70 -16.91 -5.77
CA PRO A 419 15.28 -17.68 -4.69
C PRO A 419 15.75 -16.76 -3.55
N ILE A 420 15.59 -17.21 -2.30
CA ILE A 420 16.15 -16.51 -1.13
C ILE A 420 17.64 -16.84 -1.00
N PRO A 421 18.52 -15.84 -0.78
CA PRO A 421 19.93 -16.09 -0.52
C PRO A 421 20.14 -17.05 0.65
N GLN A 422 21.08 -17.99 0.51
CA GLN A 422 21.30 -19.05 1.51
C GLN A 422 21.59 -18.49 2.92
N ASP A 423 22.39 -17.42 3.03
CA ASP A 423 22.67 -16.75 4.31
C ASP A 423 21.40 -16.27 5.01
N LEU A 424 20.46 -15.68 4.25
CA LEU A 424 19.19 -15.21 4.80
C LEU A 424 18.32 -16.38 5.27
N ASN A 425 18.24 -17.45 4.48
CA ASN A 425 17.53 -18.68 4.87
C ASN A 425 18.09 -19.27 6.18
N ASP A 426 19.41 -19.39 6.28
CA ASP A 426 20.06 -19.98 7.46
C ASP A 426 19.83 -19.12 8.72
N ARG A 427 19.89 -17.80 8.57
CA ARG A 427 19.60 -16.85 9.66
C ARG A 427 18.13 -16.89 10.08
N LEU A 428 17.18 -16.96 9.14
CA LEU A 428 15.76 -17.12 9.44
C LEU A 428 15.48 -18.40 10.21
N ARG A 429 16.02 -19.54 9.75
CA ARG A 429 15.88 -20.83 10.44
C ARG A 429 16.50 -20.81 11.83
N LYS A 430 17.67 -20.19 11.99
CA LYS A 430 18.31 -19.98 13.29
C LYS A 430 17.43 -19.17 14.24
N GLN A 431 16.84 -18.07 13.78
CA GLN A 431 15.95 -17.25 14.62
C GLN A 431 14.65 -18.00 14.98
N ALA A 432 14.05 -18.70 14.02
CA ALA A 432 12.88 -19.54 14.28
C ALA A 432 13.17 -20.59 15.38
N LYS A 433 14.31 -21.27 15.29
CA LYS A 433 14.79 -22.24 16.30
C LYS A 433 15.00 -21.59 17.67
N GLN A 434 15.64 -20.42 17.72
CA GLN A 434 15.94 -19.71 18.97
C GLN A 434 14.67 -19.21 19.69
N LEU A 435 13.67 -18.78 18.93
CA LEU A 435 12.39 -18.29 19.47
C LEU A 435 11.37 -19.41 19.72
N GLY A 436 11.65 -20.64 19.26
CA GLY A 436 10.72 -21.76 19.36
C GLY A 436 9.48 -21.62 18.47
N VAL A 437 9.60 -20.91 17.35
CA VAL A 437 8.50 -20.67 16.38
C VAL A 437 8.83 -21.31 15.03
N SER A 438 7.84 -21.38 14.13
CA SER A 438 8.06 -21.85 12.76
C SER A 438 8.62 -20.74 11.86
N VAL A 439 9.39 -21.12 10.82
CA VAL A 439 9.83 -20.19 9.77
C VAL A 439 8.62 -19.55 9.08
N ALA A 440 7.53 -20.30 8.93
CA ALA A 440 6.27 -19.77 8.41
C ALA A 440 5.78 -18.56 9.20
N SER A 441 5.88 -18.54 10.54
CA SER A 441 5.47 -17.39 11.35
C SER A 441 6.30 -16.14 11.05
N LEU A 442 7.62 -16.28 10.80
CA LEU A 442 8.46 -15.17 10.36
C LEU A 442 8.03 -14.64 8.99
N CYS A 443 7.73 -15.54 8.05
CA CYS A 443 7.23 -15.17 6.72
C CYS A 443 5.86 -14.48 6.79
N HIS A 444 4.95 -14.90 7.66
CA HIS A 444 3.65 -14.25 7.83
C HIS A 444 3.78 -12.83 8.39
N LEU A 445 4.68 -12.61 9.35
CA LEU A 445 4.94 -11.26 9.87
C LEU A 445 5.61 -10.37 8.82
N ALA A 446 6.59 -10.89 8.07
CA ALA A 446 7.22 -10.16 6.98
C ALA A 446 6.21 -9.78 5.89
N TRP A 447 5.31 -10.69 5.54
CA TRP A 447 4.22 -10.38 4.61
C TRP A 447 3.25 -9.33 5.17
N ALA A 448 2.91 -9.41 6.46
CA ALA A 448 2.10 -8.39 7.11
C ALA A 448 2.72 -6.99 7.00
N GLN A 449 4.05 -6.86 7.09
CA GLN A 449 4.77 -5.60 6.83
C GLN A 449 4.56 -5.11 5.39
N VAL A 450 4.69 -6.00 4.41
CA VAL A 450 4.46 -5.66 2.99
C VAL A 450 3.03 -5.17 2.78
N ILE A 451 2.03 -5.87 3.31
CA ILE A 451 0.62 -5.45 3.22
C ILE A 451 0.39 -4.11 3.91
N SER A 452 0.96 -3.91 5.09
CA SER A 452 0.81 -2.68 5.85
C SER A 452 1.31 -1.47 5.07
N ARG A 453 2.51 -1.58 4.52
CA ARG A 453 3.16 -0.52 3.77
C ARG A 453 2.52 -0.21 2.43
N THR A 454 1.91 -1.22 1.80
CA THR A 454 1.26 -1.07 0.49
C THR A 454 -0.22 -0.66 0.59
N SER A 455 -0.85 -0.85 1.76
CA SER A 455 -2.24 -0.46 2.03
C SER A 455 -2.38 0.80 2.90
N GLY A 456 -1.38 1.13 3.73
CA GLY A 456 -1.42 2.20 4.72
C GLY A 456 -1.94 1.77 6.11
N GLU A 457 -2.36 0.51 6.26
CA GLU A 457 -2.98 -0.01 7.47
C GLU A 457 -1.97 -0.63 8.45
N ASN A 458 -2.21 -0.51 9.77
CA ASN A 458 -1.36 -1.19 10.78
C ASN A 458 -1.98 -2.50 11.31
N ARG A 459 -3.27 -2.69 11.09
CA ARG A 459 -4.00 -3.92 11.44
C ARG A 459 -4.37 -4.57 10.12
N VAL A 460 -3.50 -5.45 9.67
CA VAL A 460 -3.63 -6.01 8.33
C VAL A 460 -4.33 -7.35 8.39
N VAL A 461 -5.23 -7.58 7.43
CA VAL A 461 -5.90 -8.86 7.21
C VAL A 461 -5.55 -9.36 5.82
N PHE A 462 -5.08 -10.60 5.74
CA PHE A 462 -4.82 -11.27 4.46
C PHE A 462 -5.19 -12.76 4.56
N GLY A 463 -5.43 -13.39 3.41
CA GLY A 463 -5.72 -14.81 3.37
C GLY A 463 -4.46 -15.64 3.58
N THR A 464 -4.51 -16.62 4.46
CA THR A 464 -3.48 -17.66 4.57
C THR A 464 -4.05 -19.01 4.14
N VAL A 465 -3.24 -19.78 3.40
CA VAL A 465 -3.63 -21.13 2.94
C VAL A 465 -3.22 -22.17 3.97
N LEU A 466 -4.18 -22.97 4.40
CA LEU A 466 -4.00 -24.07 5.35
C LEU A 466 -4.15 -25.41 4.61
N PHE A 467 -3.48 -26.44 5.11
CA PHE A 467 -3.49 -27.78 4.51
C PHE A 467 -4.84 -28.49 4.66
N GLY A 468 -5.58 -28.26 5.76
CA GLY A 468 -6.90 -28.85 5.99
C GLY A 468 -6.92 -30.36 6.21
N ARG A 469 -5.75 -30.98 6.45
CA ARG A 469 -5.58 -32.42 6.64
C ARG A 469 -5.25 -32.81 8.08
N MET A 470 -5.06 -31.85 8.99
CA MET A 470 -4.53 -32.08 10.34
C MET A 470 -5.49 -32.92 11.21
N HIS A 471 -6.79 -32.75 10.98
CA HIS A 471 -7.85 -33.41 11.76
C HIS A 471 -8.52 -34.60 11.06
N SER A 472 -8.09 -34.96 9.84
CA SER A 472 -8.82 -35.88 8.94
C SER A 472 -8.72 -37.38 9.27
N GLY A 473 -8.25 -37.75 10.48
CA GLY A 473 -8.15 -39.15 10.93
C GLY A 473 -6.98 -39.95 10.31
N PRO A 474 -6.84 -41.25 10.65
CA PRO A 474 -5.78 -42.11 10.13
C PRO A 474 -5.80 -42.22 8.60
N GLY A 475 -4.65 -42.06 7.95
CA GLY A 475 -4.52 -42.15 6.48
C GLY A 475 -4.88 -40.88 5.70
N ALA A 476 -5.15 -39.76 6.38
CA ALA A 476 -5.49 -38.45 5.78
C ALA A 476 -4.49 -37.93 4.74
N ASP A 477 -3.20 -38.23 4.89
CA ASP A 477 -2.15 -37.82 3.94
C ASP A 477 -2.32 -38.47 2.56
N SER A 478 -3.00 -39.62 2.50
CA SER A 478 -3.26 -40.39 1.26
C SER A 478 -4.69 -40.23 0.73
N ALA A 479 -5.55 -39.46 1.41
CA ALA A 479 -6.91 -39.22 0.97
C ALA A 479 -6.92 -38.23 -0.21
N MET A 480 -7.54 -38.58 -1.33
CA MET A 480 -7.74 -37.63 -2.43
C MET A 480 -8.96 -36.74 -2.16
N GLY A 481 -8.89 -35.47 -2.55
CA GLY A 481 -10.00 -34.50 -2.47
C GLY A 481 -9.56 -33.09 -2.17
N LEU A 482 -10.52 -32.17 -2.01
CA LEU A 482 -10.24 -30.77 -1.69
C LEU A 482 -10.15 -30.58 -0.18
N PHE A 483 -8.93 -30.52 0.37
CA PHE A 483 -8.71 -30.29 1.80
C PHE A 483 -8.20 -28.88 2.11
N ILE A 484 -7.37 -28.29 1.23
CA ILE A 484 -6.83 -26.95 1.45
C ILE A 484 -7.93 -25.96 1.81
N ASN A 485 -7.66 -24.96 2.65
CA ASN A 485 -8.62 -23.90 2.94
C ASN A 485 -7.92 -22.55 3.03
N THR A 486 -8.64 -21.48 2.71
CA THR A 486 -8.14 -20.11 2.84
C THR A 486 -8.92 -19.40 3.93
N LEU A 487 -8.24 -18.98 4.99
CA LEU A 487 -8.83 -18.27 6.11
C LEU A 487 -8.15 -16.91 6.31
N PRO A 488 -8.88 -15.91 6.83
CA PRO A 488 -8.28 -14.63 7.16
C PRO A 488 -7.32 -14.79 8.34
N LEU A 489 -6.14 -14.20 8.21
CA LEU A 489 -5.24 -13.96 9.31
C LEU A 489 -5.12 -12.45 9.51
N ARG A 490 -5.43 -12.01 10.73
CA ARG A 490 -5.14 -10.65 11.19
C ARG A 490 -3.77 -10.61 11.88
N VAL A 491 -2.96 -9.61 11.54
CA VAL A 491 -1.70 -9.29 12.21
C VAL A 491 -1.68 -7.80 12.58
N ASP A 492 -1.45 -7.49 13.85
CA ASP A 492 -1.38 -6.13 14.38
C ASP A 492 0.08 -5.71 14.56
N LEU A 493 0.50 -4.62 13.91
CA LEU A 493 1.90 -4.20 13.86
C LEU A 493 2.25 -3.13 14.91
N THR A 494 1.67 -3.24 16.10
CA THR A 494 1.75 -2.19 17.14
C THR A 494 2.81 -2.47 18.21
N GLY A 495 3.22 -3.73 18.39
CA GLY A 495 4.25 -4.15 19.35
C GLY A 495 5.69 -4.13 18.82
N ASN A 496 6.62 -4.58 19.68
CA ASN A 496 8.00 -4.80 19.25
C ASN A 496 8.14 -6.05 18.36
N VAL A 497 9.28 -6.16 17.68
CA VAL A 497 9.51 -7.21 16.68
C VAL A 497 9.38 -8.60 17.28
N ARG A 498 9.98 -8.86 18.46
CA ARG A 498 9.91 -10.17 19.12
C ARG A 498 8.48 -10.54 19.51
N GLU A 499 7.76 -9.62 20.14
CA GLU A 499 6.37 -9.82 20.55
C GLU A 499 5.47 -10.13 19.36
N ASN A 500 5.58 -9.36 18.27
CA ASN A 500 4.74 -9.58 17.09
C ASN A 500 5.05 -10.91 16.39
N VAL A 501 6.31 -11.40 16.44
CA VAL A 501 6.63 -12.77 15.95
C VAL A 501 5.87 -13.81 16.77
N LEU A 502 5.92 -13.70 18.11
CA LEU A 502 5.26 -14.65 19.01
C LEU A 502 3.74 -14.60 18.88
N GLN A 503 3.15 -13.40 18.79
CA GLN A 503 1.71 -13.24 18.59
C GLN A 503 1.26 -13.76 17.23
N THR A 504 2.03 -13.50 16.16
CA THR A 504 1.73 -14.05 14.83
C THR A 504 1.78 -15.57 14.86
N HIS A 505 2.77 -16.13 15.56
CA HIS A 505 2.89 -17.58 15.76
C HIS A 505 1.68 -18.16 16.50
N GLU A 506 1.33 -17.59 17.66
CA GLU A 506 0.17 -18.02 18.45
C GLU A 506 -1.13 -17.96 17.63
N ARG A 507 -1.34 -16.88 16.86
CA ARG A 507 -2.52 -16.71 16.02
C ARG A 507 -2.61 -17.76 14.92
N LEU A 508 -1.49 -18.08 14.28
CA LEU A 508 -1.41 -19.16 13.29
C LEU A 508 -1.74 -20.52 13.91
N VAL A 509 -1.24 -20.80 15.11
CA VAL A 509 -1.52 -22.05 15.83
C VAL A 509 -3.01 -22.16 16.16
N LEU A 510 -3.61 -21.11 16.71
CA LEU A 510 -5.04 -21.09 17.03
C LEU A 510 -5.91 -21.23 15.76
N LEU A 511 -5.47 -20.64 14.65
CA LEU A 511 -6.19 -20.75 13.37
C LEU A 511 -6.27 -22.20 12.86
N LEU A 512 -5.29 -23.06 13.18
CA LEU A 512 -5.30 -24.48 12.77
C LEU A 512 -6.46 -25.27 13.41
N GLU A 513 -6.92 -24.92 14.62
CA GLU A 513 -8.11 -25.54 15.24
C GLU A 513 -9.41 -25.21 14.48
N HIS A 514 -9.34 -24.20 13.61
CA HIS A 514 -10.45 -23.71 12.82
C HIS A 514 -10.22 -23.86 11.32
N GLU A 515 -9.27 -24.70 10.89
CA GLU A 515 -8.84 -24.84 9.50
C GLU A 515 -9.96 -25.23 8.52
N HIS A 516 -11.07 -25.78 9.02
CA HIS A 516 -12.23 -26.15 8.21
C HIS A 516 -13.38 -25.14 8.22
N ALA A 517 -13.22 -23.99 8.88
CA ALA A 517 -14.25 -22.96 8.91
C ALA A 517 -14.50 -22.37 7.50
N SER A 518 -15.71 -21.85 7.29
CA SER A 518 -16.03 -21.14 6.05
C SER A 518 -15.44 -19.72 6.08
N LEU A 519 -14.77 -19.32 5.00
CA LEU A 519 -14.34 -17.91 4.82
C LEU A 519 -15.53 -16.94 4.91
N ALA A 520 -16.71 -17.33 4.40
CA ALA A 520 -17.91 -16.52 4.48
C ALA A 520 -18.40 -16.33 5.92
N LEU A 521 -18.21 -17.33 6.79
CA LEU A 521 -18.48 -17.21 8.22
C LEU A 521 -17.50 -16.23 8.88
N ALA A 522 -16.20 -16.35 8.58
CA ALA A 522 -15.20 -15.45 9.10
C ALA A 522 -15.45 -13.99 8.68
N GLN A 523 -15.79 -13.76 7.40
CA GLN A 523 -16.08 -12.43 6.87
C GLN A 523 -17.31 -11.79 7.54
N ARG A 524 -18.37 -12.55 7.82
CA ARG A 524 -19.55 -12.07 8.57
C ARG A 524 -19.24 -11.70 10.02
N CYS A 525 -18.10 -12.11 10.57
CA CYS A 525 -17.66 -11.73 11.90
C CYS A 525 -16.90 -10.40 11.94
N SER A 526 -16.70 -9.75 10.79
CA SER A 526 -16.12 -8.40 10.68
C SER A 526 -17.19 -7.31 10.51
N ASN A 527 -16.81 -6.05 10.71
CA ASN A 527 -17.65 -4.88 10.44
C ASN A 527 -17.48 -4.33 9.01
N VAL A 528 -16.72 -5.01 8.15
CA VAL A 528 -16.55 -4.63 6.74
C VAL A 528 -17.91 -4.68 6.02
N PRO A 529 -18.28 -3.65 5.22
CA PRO A 529 -19.56 -3.62 4.54
C PRO A 529 -19.83 -4.86 3.67
N GLN A 530 -21.07 -5.36 3.69
CA GLN A 530 -21.48 -6.49 2.86
C GLN A 530 -21.21 -6.21 1.38
N GLY A 531 -20.71 -7.22 0.66
CA GLY A 531 -20.29 -7.10 -0.75
C GLY A 531 -18.85 -6.62 -0.95
N THR A 532 -18.18 -6.10 0.09
CA THR A 532 -16.75 -5.76 0.04
C THR A 532 -15.92 -6.95 0.52
N PRO A 533 -14.85 -7.36 -0.20
CA PRO A 533 -13.98 -8.44 0.27
C PRO A 533 -13.23 -8.01 1.54
N LEU A 534 -13.04 -8.94 2.49
CA LEU A 534 -12.29 -8.68 3.73
C LEU A 534 -10.81 -8.38 3.47
N PHE A 535 -10.24 -9.01 2.45
CA PHE A 535 -8.86 -8.82 2.01
C PHE A 535 -8.75 -9.11 0.50
N SER A 536 -7.75 -8.53 -0.16
CA SER A 536 -7.42 -8.82 -1.57
C SER A 536 -6.06 -9.48 -1.77
N ALA A 537 -5.35 -9.77 -0.68
CA ALA A 537 -4.03 -10.37 -0.70
C ALA A 537 -3.97 -11.72 -0.01
N MET A 538 -3.06 -12.58 -0.47
CA MET A 538 -2.84 -13.92 0.08
C MET A 538 -1.36 -14.24 0.30
N LEU A 539 -1.10 -15.04 1.34
CA LEU A 539 0.16 -15.73 1.56
C LEU A 539 -0.06 -17.25 1.53
N ASN A 540 0.75 -17.95 0.75
CA ASN A 540 0.76 -19.41 0.70
C ASN A 540 2.15 -19.94 1.05
N TYR A 541 2.31 -20.55 2.23
CA TYR A 541 3.56 -21.18 2.62
C TYR A 541 3.51 -22.67 2.28
N ARG A 542 4.31 -23.10 1.30
CA ARG A 542 4.31 -24.47 0.77
C ARG A 542 5.61 -25.17 1.15
N HIS A 543 5.51 -26.40 1.64
CA HIS A 543 6.66 -27.27 1.84
C HIS A 543 6.77 -28.22 0.63
N ASN A 544 7.80 -28.05 -0.17
CA ASN A 544 8.00 -28.78 -1.42
C ASN A 544 9.12 -29.81 -1.21
N THR A 545 8.84 -31.09 -1.45
CA THR A 545 9.82 -32.18 -1.24
C THR A 545 10.91 -32.25 -2.31
N THR A 546 10.75 -31.56 -3.45
CA THR A 546 11.79 -31.36 -4.47
C THR A 546 11.45 -30.14 -5.33
N SER A 547 12.46 -29.35 -5.69
CA SER A 547 12.42 -28.37 -6.79
C SER A 547 11.85 -29.00 -8.06
N PHE A 548 11.16 -28.21 -8.89
CA PHE A 548 10.38 -28.53 -10.11
C PHE A 548 10.89 -29.63 -11.11
N ASP A 549 12.02 -30.28 -10.87
CA ASP A 549 12.36 -31.57 -11.46
C ASP A 549 11.58 -32.69 -10.75
N HIS A 550 10.45 -33.13 -11.31
CA HIS A 550 9.80 -34.38 -10.91
C HIS A 550 10.77 -35.56 -11.15
N PRO A 551 11.38 -36.19 -10.13
CA PRO A 551 12.27 -37.34 -10.32
C PRO A 551 11.52 -38.63 -10.65
N LEU A 552 10.21 -38.51 -10.94
CA LEU A 552 9.23 -39.58 -11.06
C LEU A 552 8.58 -39.64 -12.43
N THR A 553 8.94 -38.75 -13.38
CA THR A 553 8.46 -38.84 -14.77
C THR A 553 8.94 -40.15 -15.41
N PRO A 554 8.02 -41.02 -15.85
CA PRO A 554 8.39 -42.19 -16.64
C PRO A 554 9.13 -41.75 -17.92
N THR A 555 10.14 -42.52 -18.34
CA THR A 555 10.87 -42.28 -19.59
C THR A 555 9.90 -42.14 -20.77
N GLY A 556 10.04 -41.07 -21.56
CA GLY A 556 9.16 -40.79 -22.71
C GLY A 556 7.93 -39.91 -22.40
N ILE A 557 7.80 -39.42 -21.17
CA ILE A 557 6.76 -38.43 -20.75
C ILE A 557 7.45 -37.11 -20.37
N GLU A 558 7.00 -36.02 -20.99
CA GLU A 558 7.49 -34.66 -20.76
C GLU A 558 6.34 -33.76 -20.27
N TYR A 559 6.46 -33.16 -19.08
CA TYR A 559 5.51 -32.15 -18.63
C TYR A 559 5.84 -30.81 -19.27
N LEU A 560 4.91 -30.29 -20.09
CA LEU A 560 5.15 -29.08 -20.86
C LEU A 560 4.83 -27.82 -20.03
N GLU A 561 3.69 -27.78 -19.34
CA GLU A 561 3.27 -26.62 -18.55
C GLU A 561 2.08 -26.94 -17.63
N SER A 562 1.98 -26.24 -16.49
CA SER A 562 0.80 -26.25 -15.60
C SER A 562 0.41 -24.82 -15.22
N GLN A 563 -0.88 -24.47 -15.32
CA GLN A 563 -1.39 -23.16 -14.93
C GLN A 563 -2.21 -23.24 -13.63
N GLU A 564 -1.62 -22.85 -12.49
CA GLU A 564 -2.36 -22.60 -11.25
C GLU A 564 -2.97 -21.19 -11.24
N ARG A 565 -4.30 -21.09 -11.16
CA ARG A 565 -5.04 -19.83 -11.00
C ARG A 565 -5.66 -19.70 -9.60
N ASN A 566 -5.62 -18.48 -9.07
CA ASN A 566 -6.39 -18.07 -7.91
C ASN A 566 -7.05 -16.70 -8.20
N ASN A 567 -8.15 -16.39 -7.51
CA ASN A 567 -8.97 -15.20 -7.81
C ASN A 567 -8.41 -13.90 -7.19
N TYR A 568 -7.25 -13.96 -6.52
CA TYR A 568 -6.72 -12.83 -5.74
C TYR A 568 -5.66 -12.06 -6.54
N PRO A 569 -5.79 -10.72 -6.63
CA PRO A 569 -4.92 -9.90 -7.48
C PRO A 569 -3.50 -9.71 -6.93
N PHE A 570 -3.24 -10.11 -5.67
CA PHE A 570 -1.98 -9.88 -4.97
C PHE A 570 -1.59 -11.10 -4.11
N THR A 571 -0.87 -12.06 -4.68
CA THR A 571 -0.50 -13.32 -4.00
C THR A 571 1.00 -13.46 -3.84
N MET A 572 1.43 -13.91 -2.67
CA MET A 572 2.79 -14.37 -2.39
C MET A 572 2.77 -15.85 -2.02
N ALA A 573 3.63 -16.65 -2.65
CA ALA A 573 3.93 -18.01 -2.21
C ALA A 573 5.38 -18.09 -1.71
N VAL A 574 5.57 -18.73 -0.56
CA VAL A 574 6.89 -19.08 -0.03
C VAL A 574 7.09 -20.56 -0.27
N GLU A 575 8.13 -20.91 -1.01
CA GLU A 575 8.49 -22.29 -1.36
C GLU A 575 9.61 -22.76 -0.42
N ASP A 576 9.31 -23.72 0.44
CA ASP A 576 10.25 -24.28 1.42
C ASP A 576 10.70 -25.68 1.00
N PHE A 577 11.97 -25.77 0.59
CA PHE A 577 12.61 -27.03 0.17
C PHE A 577 13.41 -27.68 1.30
N GLY A 578 13.16 -27.31 2.55
CA GLY A 578 13.87 -27.78 3.74
C GLY A 578 15.21 -27.09 3.95
N ALA A 579 16.12 -27.15 2.97
CA ALA A 579 17.43 -26.51 3.04
C ALA A 579 17.46 -25.09 2.45
N SER A 580 16.49 -24.73 1.62
CA SER A 580 16.40 -23.43 0.94
C SER A 580 14.97 -22.90 0.92
N LEU A 581 14.84 -21.60 0.62
CA LEU A 581 13.55 -20.91 0.46
C LEU A 581 13.49 -20.22 -0.91
N GLY A 582 12.29 -20.11 -1.48
CA GLY A 582 11.98 -19.33 -2.67
C GLY A 582 10.72 -18.48 -2.50
N LEU A 583 10.59 -17.42 -3.29
CA LEU A 583 9.43 -16.53 -3.31
C LEU A 583 8.81 -16.52 -4.71
N THR A 584 7.52 -16.78 -4.80
CA THR A 584 6.74 -16.64 -6.04
C THR A 584 5.65 -15.61 -5.83
N ALA A 585 5.76 -14.45 -6.49
CA ALA A 585 4.75 -13.41 -6.48
C ALA A 585 3.86 -13.50 -7.73
N LYS A 586 2.54 -13.40 -7.55
CA LYS A 586 1.55 -13.26 -8.63
C LYS A 586 0.75 -11.98 -8.42
N VAL A 587 0.87 -11.04 -9.35
CA VAL A 587 0.30 -9.69 -9.20
C VAL A 587 -0.28 -9.17 -10.51
N VAL A 588 -1.41 -8.47 -10.43
CA VAL A 588 -2.03 -7.77 -11.57
C VAL A 588 -1.18 -6.60 -12.07
N LYS A 589 -1.14 -6.39 -13.39
CA LYS A 589 -0.56 -5.19 -14.01
C LYS A 589 -1.26 -3.92 -13.48
N PRO A 590 -0.56 -2.77 -13.39
CA PRO A 590 0.83 -2.55 -13.83
C PRO A 590 1.90 -2.90 -12.77
N PHE A 591 1.53 -3.54 -11.66
CA PHE A 591 2.48 -3.84 -10.60
C PHE A 591 3.43 -4.97 -10.99
N SER A 592 4.70 -4.85 -10.58
CA SER A 592 5.73 -5.82 -10.89
C SER A 592 5.78 -6.91 -9.82
N PRO A 593 5.57 -8.20 -10.15
CA PRO A 593 5.71 -9.29 -9.19
C PRO A 593 7.14 -9.41 -8.66
N LEU A 594 8.16 -9.11 -9.49
CA LEU A 594 9.56 -9.10 -9.06
C LEU A 594 9.80 -8.08 -7.93
N ARG A 595 9.18 -6.89 -8.02
CA ARG A 595 9.28 -5.88 -6.96
C ARG A 595 8.61 -6.34 -5.66
N VAL A 596 7.50 -7.08 -5.77
CA VAL A 596 6.86 -7.69 -4.59
C VAL A 596 7.73 -8.77 -3.95
N CYS A 597 8.43 -9.59 -4.74
CA CYS A 597 9.48 -10.48 -4.21
C CYS A 597 10.58 -9.68 -3.49
N GLY A 598 11.02 -8.57 -4.08
CA GLY A 598 11.95 -7.62 -3.47
C GLY A 598 11.48 -7.09 -2.11
N TYR A 599 10.21 -6.67 -2.00
CA TYR A 599 9.64 -6.21 -0.74
C TYR A 599 9.63 -7.30 0.33
N MET A 600 9.21 -8.51 -0.04
CA MET A 600 9.14 -9.64 0.87
C MET A 600 10.53 -10.07 1.34
N GLN A 601 11.51 -10.15 0.44
CA GLN A 601 12.89 -10.43 0.82
C GLN A 601 13.43 -9.36 1.77
N ARG A 602 13.23 -8.07 1.46
CA ARG A 602 13.70 -6.98 2.30
C ARG A 602 13.05 -7.00 3.68
N ALA A 603 11.75 -7.28 3.76
CA ALA A 603 11.03 -7.44 5.01
C ALA A 603 11.62 -8.58 5.86
N LEU A 604 11.95 -9.73 5.24
CA LEU A 604 12.61 -10.84 5.92
C LEU A 604 14.03 -10.48 6.41
N GLU A 605 14.82 -9.78 5.60
CA GLU A 605 16.15 -9.29 5.98
C GLU A 605 16.10 -8.31 7.16
N SER A 606 15.14 -7.38 7.12
CA SER A 606 14.95 -6.39 8.18
C SER A 606 14.51 -7.08 9.47
N LEU A 607 13.53 -8.00 9.39
CA LEU A 607 13.03 -8.79 10.50
C LEU A 607 14.14 -9.58 11.19
N VAL A 608 14.90 -10.37 10.43
CA VAL A 608 15.96 -11.21 11.01
C VAL A 608 17.09 -10.36 11.62
N SER A 609 17.43 -9.24 10.99
CA SER A 609 18.46 -8.33 11.52
C SER A 609 18.00 -7.62 12.79
N ALA A 610 16.71 -7.27 12.89
CA ALA A 610 16.12 -6.71 14.09
C ALA A 610 16.10 -7.74 15.23
N LEU A 611 15.69 -8.99 14.96
CA LEU A 611 15.72 -10.06 15.96
C LEU A 611 17.13 -10.32 16.51
N GLU A 612 18.16 -10.22 15.67
CA GLU A 612 19.56 -10.44 16.06
C GLU A 612 20.16 -9.30 16.89
N ARG A 613 19.73 -8.05 16.66
CA ARG A 613 20.41 -6.85 17.19
C ARG A 613 19.56 -5.99 18.11
N THR A 614 18.28 -5.83 17.77
CA THR A 614 17.35 -4.89 18.39
C THR A 614 15.93 -5.48 18.44
N PRO A 615 15.71 -6.61 19.14
CA PRO A 615 14.43 -7.33 19.14
C PRO A 615 13.27 -6.50 19.72
N ASP A 616 13.59 -5.53 20.57
CA ASP A 616 12.63 -4.63 21.23
C ASP A 616 12.28 -3.40 20.35
N MET A 617 12.84 -3.30 19.14
CA MET A 617 12.48 -2.26 18.17
C MET A 617 11.00 -2.37 17.80
N ASN A 618 10.34 -1.23 17.57
CA ASN A 618 8.96 -1.25 17.10
C ASN A 618 8.87 -1.85 15.69
N THR A 619 7.90 -2.71 15.46
CA THR A 619 7.79 -3.50 14.24
C THR A 619 7.51 -2.64 13.00
N HIS A 620 6.81 -1.51 13.13
CA HIS A 620 6.61 -0.60 12.00
C HIS A 620 7.91 0.03 11.46
N MET A 621 9.02 -0.03 12.22
CA MET A 621 10.34 0.43 11.76
C MET A 621 11.05 -0.59 10.87
N LEU A 622 10.48 -1.79 10.70
CA LEU A 622 11.00 -2.75 9.74
C LEU A 622 10.86 -2.19 8.32
N ASP A 623 11.96 -2.28 7.60
CA ASP A 623 12.09 -1.78 6.24
C ASP A 623 11.66 -2.87 5.25
N ILE A 624 10.91 -2.46 4.23
CA ILE A 624 10.51 -3.33 3.13
C ILE A 624 11.01 -2.84 1.78
N LEU A 625 11.61 -1.65 1.69
CA LEU A 625 12.01 -1.10 0.41
C LEU A 625 13.40 -1.60 0.01
N PRO A 626 13.54 -2.22 -1.17
CA PRO A 626 14.83 -2.42 -1.80
C PRO A 626 15.59 -1.09 -1.91
N LYS A 627 16.92 -1.14 -1.78
CA LYS A 627 17.76 0.07 -1.73
C LYS A 627 17.69 0.92 -3.00
N ASP A 628 17.63 0.27 -4.15
CA ASP A 628 17.49 0.90 -5.47
C ASP A 628 16.17 1.66 -5.60
N GLU A 629 15.07 1.09 -5.10
CA GLU A 629 13.78 1.79 -5.06
C GLU A 629 13.78 2.92 -4.04
N GLN A 630 14.38 2.72 -2.86
CA GLN A 630 14.53 3.78 -1.88
C GLN A 630 15.35 4.97 -2.43
N GLU A 631 16.45 4.70 -3.13
CA GLU A 631 17.26 5.71 -3.82
C GLU A 631 16.45 6.41 -4.93
N LEU A 632 15.66 5.65 -5.70
CA LEU A 632 14.79 6.22 -6.73
C LEU A 632 13.79 7.23 -6.15
N LEU A 633 13.09 6.85 -5.08
CA LEU A 633 12.01 7.63 -4.46
C LEU A 633 12.53 8.83 -3.66
N LEU A 634 13.64 8.66 -2.94
CA LEU A 634 14.16 9.71 -2.06
C LEU A 634 15.17 10.62 -2.75
N GLN A 635 15.96 10.10 -3.69
CA GLN A 635 17.07 10.82 -4.30
C GLN A 635 16.85 11.06 -5.80
N THR A 636 16.76 10.02 -6.62
CA THR A 636 16.80 10.15 -8.09
C THR A 636 15.69 11.04 -8.65
N TRP A 637 14.44 10.87 -8.20
CA TRP A 637 13.33 11.74 -8.63
C TRP A 637 13.32 13.12 -7.96
N ASN A 638 14.17 13.32 -6.95
CA ASN A 638 14.37 14.57 -6.23
C ASN A 638 15.70 15.26 -6.55
N MET A 639 16.44 14.78 -7.56
CA MET A 639 17.61 15.43 -8.14
C MET A 639 17.19 16.61 -9.02
N THR A 640 16.60 17.62 -8.39
CA THR A 640 16.05 18.81 -9.04
C THR A 640 16.93 20.04 -8.87
N GLN A 641 18.12 19.89 -8.28
CA GLN A 641 19.01 21.00 -7.99
C GLN A 641 19.41 21.73 -9.27
N GLN A 642 19.23 23.04 -9.27
CA GLN A 642 19.56 23.91 -10.39
C GLN A 642 20.00 25.27 -9.87
N ASP A 643 21.07 25.82 -10.45
CA ASP A 643 21.54 27.15 -10.11
C ASP A 643 20.47 28.21 -10.41
N TYR A 644 20.28 29.10 -9.45
CA TYR A 644 19.39 30.25 -9.52
C TYR A 644 20.04 31.41 -8.74
N PRO A 645 19.65 32.68 -8.97
CA PRO A 645 20.25 33.83 -8.31
C PRO A 645 19.77 33.95 -6.85
N ASP A 646 20.25 33.04 -6.02
CA ASP A 646 19.87 32.84 -4.62
C ASP A 646 20.24 34.01 -3.70
N ASN A 647 21.08 34.93 -4.16
CA ASN A 647 21.46 36.15 -3.46
C ASN A 647 20.55 37.35 -3.76
N LEU A 648 19.68 37.26 -4.78
CA LEU A 648 18.81 38.36 -5.19
C LEU A 648 17.47 38.34 -4.47
N CYS A 649 16.86 39.52 -4.35
CA CYS A 649 15.46 39.66 -4.01
C CYS A 649 14.61 39.68 -5.28
N ILE A 650 13.33 39.28 -5.17
CA ILE A 650 12.46 39.14 -6.34
C ILE A 650 12.26 40.45 -7.14
N HIS A 651 12.25 41.61 -6.46
CA HIS A 651 12.14 42.90 -7.12
C HIS A 651 13.40 43.24 -7.96
N CYS A 652 14.58 42.71 -7.62
CA CYS A 652 15.79 42.90 -8.42
C CYS A 652 15.66 42.25 -9.80
N LEU A 653 14.92 41.15 -9.95
CA LEU A 653 14.64 40.54 -11.25
C LEU A 653 13.78 41.47 -12.13
N PHE A 654 12.82 42.18 -11.52
CA PHE A 654 12.03 43.19 -12.21
C PHE A 654 12.91 44.39 -12.63
N GLU A 655 13.77 44.88 -11.75
CA GLU A 655 14.69 45.99 -12.06
C GLU A 655 15.63 45.66 -13.22
N GLN A 656 16.19 44.44 -13.24
CA GLN A 656 16.98 43.96 -14.38
C GLN A 656 16.18 43.94 -15.69
N GLN A 657 14.88 43.62 -15.64
CA GLN A 657 14.03 43.67 -16.83
C GLN A 657 13.73 45.12 -17.26
N VAL A 658 13.57 46.05 -16.31
CA VAL A 658 13.41 47.49 -16.60
C VAL A 658 14.62 48.03 -17.34
N GLU A 659 15.84 47.64 -16.93
CA GLU A 659 17.08 48.04 -17.62
C GLU A 659 17.15 47.51 -19.06
N ARG A 660 16.62 46.30 -19.31
CA ARG A 660 16.63 45.68 -20.65
C ARG A 660 15.65 46.32 -21.62
N THR A 661 14.41 46.59 -21.18
CA THR A 661 13.32 47.06 -22.05
C THR A 661 12.49 48.18 -21.40
N PRO A 662 13.07 49.36 -21.10
CA PRO A 662 12.41 50.39 -20.29
C PRO A 662 11.12 50.94 -20.92
N GLN A 663 11.08 51.04 -22.26
CA GLN A 663 9.96 51.59 -23.02
C GLN A 663 8.88 50.56 -23.38
N ALA A 664 9.09 49.28 -23.08
CA ALA A 664 8.07 48.26 -23.30
C ALA A 664 6.88 48.49 -22.36
N THR A 665 5.67 48.11 -22.80
CA THR A 665 4.48 48.19 -21.95
C THR A 665 4.51 47.10 -20.87
N ALA A 666 4.49 47.51 -19.61
CA ALA A 666 4.50 46.61 -18.46
C ALA A 666 3.08 46.28 -17.97
N LEU A 667 2.22 47.30 -17.84
CA LEU A 667 0.86 47.14 -17.32
C LEU A 667 -0.18 47.72 -18.28
N VAL A 668 -1.35 47.08 -18.34
CA VAL A 668 -2.55 47.61 -18.99
C VAL A 668 -3.74 47.49 -18.05
N PHE A 669 -4.51 48.57 -17.91
CA PHE A 669 -5.75 48.60 -17.14
C PHE A 669 -6.68 49.68 -17.69
N ASN A 670 -7.96 49.35 -17.93
CA ASN A 670 -9.00 50.29 -18.41
C ASN A 670 -8.56 51.15 -19.62
N GLY A 671 -7.93 50.53 -20.62
CA GLY A 671 -7.46 51.21 -21.83
C GLY A 671 -6.24 52.12 -21.65
N LYS A 672 -5.71 52.25 -20.43
CA LYS A 672 -4.44 52.93 -20.14
C LYS A 672 -3.31 51.92 -20.02
N SER A 673 -2.08 52.38 -20.22
CA SER A 673 -0.88 51.58 -20.06
C SER A 673 0.20 52.30 -19.24
N LEU A 674 1.12 51.53 -18.66
CA LEU A 674 2.38 52.02 -18.10
C LEU A 674 3.54 51.26 -18.71
N THR A 675 4.63 51.96 -19.01
CA THR A 675 5.89 51.31 -19.40
C THR A 675 6.61 50.72 -18.20
N TYR A 676 7.62 49.87 -18.46
CA TYR A 676 8.52 49.36 -17.42
C TYR A 676 9.21 50.49 -16.64
N SER A 677 9.70 51.52 -17.33
CA SER A 677 10.33 52.68 -16.68
C SER A 677 9.34 53.45 -15.80
N GLU A 678 8.14 53.73 -16.30
CA GLU A 678 7.11 54.47 -15.54
C GLU A 678 6.66 53.70 -14.29
N LEU A 679 6.47 52.38 -14.41
CA LEU A 679 6.15 51.52 -13.26
C LEU A 679 7.28 51.52 -12.23
N ASN A 680 8.53 51.42 -12.68
CA ASN A 680 9.70 51.42 -11.80
C ASN A 680 9.84 52.75 -11.06
N GLU A 681 9.73 53.89 -11.76
CA GLU A 681 9.82 55.21 -11.14
C GLU A 681 8.72 55.46 -10.11
N ARG A 682 7.47 55.06 -10.41
CA ARG A 682 6.34 55.18 -9.47
C ARG A 682 6.56 54.33 -8.22
N SER A 683 7.01 53.09 -8.38
CA SER A 683 7.30 52.20 -7.25
C SER A 683 8.52 52.65 -6.45
N ASN A 684 9.55 53.22 -7.09
CA ASN A 684 10.71 53.81 -6.41
C ASN A 684 10.32 54.99 -5.52
N ARG A 685 9.48 55.91 -6.01
CA ARG A 685 9.00 57.06 -5.21
C ARG A 685 8.28 56.60 -3.95
N LEU A 686 7.38 55.63 -4.09
CA LEU A 686 6.67 55.06 -2.95
C LEU A 686 7.62 54.28 -2.02
N ALA A 687 8.61 53.55 -2.55
CA ALA A 687 9.58 52.82 -1.75
C ALA A 687 10.43 53.75 -0.87
N HIS A 688 10.96 54.84 -1.42
CA HIS A 688 11.70 55.84 -0.63
C HIS A 688 10.83 56.48 0.46
N HIS A 689 9.56 56.73 0.17
CA HIS A 689 8.63 57.23 1.18
C HIS A 689 8.41 56.21 2.31
N LEU A 690 8.21 54.92 1.97
CA LEU A 690 8.07 53.84 2.94
C LEU A 690 9.34 53.67 3.80
N ILE A 691 10.54 53.79 3.21
CA ILE A 691 11.81 53.79 3.95
C ILE A 691 11.85 54.96 4.94
N GLY A 692 11.43 56.16 4.52
CA GLY A 692 11.33 57.34 5.38
C GLY A 692 10.33 57.19 6.55
N LEU A 693 9.31 56.33 6.39
CA LEU A 693 8.37 55.96 7.44
C LEU A 693 8.85 54.82 8.34
N GLY A 694 10.08 54.32 8.13
CA GLY A 694 10.73 53.33 8.99
C GLY A 694 10.61 51.88 8.52
N VAL A 695 10.18 51.63 7.28
CA VAL A 695 10.22 50.28 6.69
C VAL A 695 11.68 49.83 6.52
N ARG A 696 11.97 48.61 6.98
CA ARG A 696 13.29 47.96 6.96
C ARG A 696 13.12 46.47 6.63
N PRO A 697 14.20 45.68 6.42
CA PRO A 697 14.11 44.24 6.24
C PRO A 697 13.23 43.56 7.31
N ASP A 698 12.35 42.65 6.87
CA ASP A 698 11.31 41.95 7.66
C ASP A 698 10.20 42.85 8.27
N SER A 699 10.18 44.17 8.02
CA SER A 699 9.00 45.00 8.33
C SER A 699 7.79 44.56 7.52
N LEU A 700 6.64 44.43 8.17
CA LEU A 700 5.38 44.09 7.51
C LEU A 700 4.66 45.36 7.05
N VAL A 701 4.24 45.40 5.79
CA VAL A 701 3.45 46.50 5.22
C VAL A 701 2.14 45.94 4.68
N ALA A 702 1.01 46.36 5.25
CA ALA A 702 -0.29 45.94 4.75
C ALA A 702 -0.61 46.66 3.43
N ILE A 703 -1.18 45.94 2.46
CA ILE A 703 -1.67 46.50 1.19
C ILE A 703 -3.15 46.16 1.08
N CYS A 704 -4.01 47.18 1.15
CA CYS A 704 -5.45 47.06 0.91
C CYS A 704 -5.83 48.04 -0.20
N VAL A 705 -5.69 47.60 -1.45
CA VAL A 705 -5.84 48.44 -2.64
C VAL A 705 -6.68 47.67 -3.65
N GLU A 706 -7.64 48.34 -4.28
CA GLU A 706 -8.43 47.74 -5.35
C GLU A 706 -7.57 47.54 -6.60
N ARG A 707 -7.95 46.57 -7.44
CA ARG A 707 -7.21 46.22 -8.64
C ARG A 707 -7.01 47.42 -9.56
N SER A 708 -5.77 47.85 -9.68
CA SER A 708 -5.36 49.07 -10.36
C SER A 708 -3.85 49.09 -10.59
N PHE A 709 -3.31 50.10 -11.28
CA PHE A 709 -1.85 50.29 -11.31
C PHE A 709 -1.25 50.49 -9.92
N ALA A 710 -1.99 51.17 -9.03
CA ALA A 710 -1.55 51.45 -7.67
C ALA A 710 -1.30 50.18 -6.85
N MET A 711 -2.06 49.11 -7.13
CA MET A 711 -1.89 47.80 -6.53
C MET A 711 -0.50 47.21 -6.82
N ILE A 712 -0.08 47.19 -8.09
CA ILE A 712 1.23 46.66 -8.49
C ILE A 712 2.37 47.59 -8.04
N VAL A 713 2.15 48.90 -8.11
CA VAL A 713 3.10 49.90 -7.57
C VAL A 713 3.33 49.67 -6.08
N GLY A 714 2.28 49.43 -5.30
CA GLY A 714 2.37 49.13 -3.87
C GLY A 714 3.19 47.87 -3.58
N VAL A 715 2.91 46.77 -4.28
CA VAL A 715 3.65 45.50 -4.12
C VAL A 715 5.14 45.71 -4.41
N LEU A 716 5.49 46.32 -5.54
CA LEU A 716 6.88 46.58 -5.90
C LEU A 716 7.56 47.54 -4.92
N ALA A 717 6.86 48.59 -4.47
CA ALA A 717 7.41 49.57 -3.55
C ALA A 717 7.75 48.99 -2.18
N VAL A 718 6.89 48.10 -1.64
CA VAL A 718 7.15 47.42 -0.38
C VAL A 718 8.40 46.54 -0.48
N LEU A 719 8.50 45.74 -1.55
CA LEU A 719 9.65 44.85 -1.78
C LEU A 719 10.94 45.67 -1.96
N LYS A 720 10.89 46.78 -2.70
CA LYS A 720 12.03 47.70 -2.90
C LYS A 720 12.44 48.42 -1.61
N ALA A 721 11.49 48.71 -0.73
CA ALA A 721 11.77 49.24 0.61
C ALA A 721 12.37 48.19 1.56
N GLY A 722 12.44 46.92 1.15
CA GLY A 722 12.92 45.79 1.93
C GLY A 722 11.87 45.18 2.86
N GLY A 723 10.64 45.68 2.85
CA GLY A 723 9.55 45.11 3.64
C GLY A 723 8.89 43.91 2.97
N ALA A 724 8.11 43.17 3.77
CA ALA A 724 7.23 42.12 3.27
C ALA A 724 5.79 42.64 3.21
N TYR A 725 5.13 42.45 2.07
CA TYR A 725 3.74 42.89 1.95
C TYR A 725 2.77 41.86 2.54
N VAL A 726 1.72 42.39 3.18
CA VAL A 726 0.58 41.62 3.67
C VAL A 726 -0.66 42.06 2.88
N PRO A 727 -1.09 41.30 1.86
CA PRO A 727 -2.23 41.68 1.05
C PRO A 727 -3.54 41.51 1.83
N LEU A 728 -4.40 42.50 1.71
CA LEU A 728 -5.74 42.56 2.29
C LEU A 728 -6.72 42.79 1.14
N ASP A 729 -7.65 41.87 0.94
CA ASP A 729 -8.66 42.00 -0.11
C ASP A 729 -9.76 42.95 0.38
N PRO A 730 -10.01 44.10 -0.29
CA PRO A 730 -11.07 45.02 0.12
C PRO A 730 -12.47 44.39 0.10
N ALA A 731 -12.66 43.27 -0.62
CA ALA A 731 -13.92 42.52 -0.64
C ALA A 731 -14.12 41.61 0.59
N TYR A 732 -13.11 41.42 1.44
CA TYR A 732 -13.27 40.64 2.67
C TYR A 732 -14.09 41.38 3.71
N ALA A 733 -14.79 40.62 4.55
CA ALA A 733 -15.54 41.17 5.67
C ALA A 733 -14.62 41.94 6.63
N SER A 734 -15.09 43.08 7.12
CA SER A 734 -14.26 44.02 7.91
C SER A 734 -13.64 43.38 9.15
N ASP A 735 -14.32 42.44 9.80
CA ASP A 735 -13.79 41.76 10.99
C ASP A 735 -12.64 40.81 10.65
N ARG A 736 -12.69 40.15 9.49
CA ARG A 736 -11.57 39.33 9.00
C ARG A 736 -10.34 40.21 8.72
N LEU A 737 -10.53 41.37 8.11
CA LEU A 737 -9.45 42.32 7.86
C LEU A 737 -8.82 42.81 9.16
N LYS A 738 -9.64 43.10 10.19
CA LYS A 738 -9.16 43.45 11.53
C LYS A 738 -8.38 42.31 12.19
N ASP A 739 -8.87 41.07 12.10
CA ASP A 739 -8.18 39.89 12.64
C ASP A 739 -6.79 39.73 12.01
N ILE A 740 -6.67 39.87 10.69
CA ILE A 740 -5.40 39.82 9.97
C ILE A 740 -4.47 40.97 10.40
N LEU A 741 -5.00 42.20 10.48
CA LEU A 741 -4.22 43.37 10.91
C LEU A 741 -3.73 43.24 12.36
N ALA A 742 -4.54 42.68 13.25
CA ALA A 742 -4.17 42.45 14.64
C ALA A 742 -3.02 41.43 14.76
N ASP A 743 -3.08 40.32 14.03
CA ASP A 743 -2.00 39.32 14.02
C ASP A 743 -0.73 39.86 13.31
N ALA A 744 -0.89 40.50 12.15
CA ALA A 744 0.24 41.02 11.39
C ALA A 744 0.93 42.22 12.04
N SER A 745 0.18 43.09 12.75
CA SER A 745 0.68 44.34 13.35
C SER A 745 1.64 45.12 12.43
N PRO A 746 1.22 45.49 11.21
CA PRO A 746 2.13 46.04 10.21
C PRO A 746 2.60 47.46 10.56
N THR A 747 3.82 47.80 10.14
CA THR A 747 4.48 49.09 10.43
C THR A 747 3.78 50.26 9.73
N VAL A 748 3.38 50.03 8.48
CA VAL A 748 2.71 51.02 7.62
C VAL A 748 1.63 50.29 6.85
N MET A 749 0.61 51.04 6.43
CA MET A 749 -0.42 50.55 5.54
C MET A 749 -0.45 51.34 4.23
N VAL A 750 -0.53 50.64 3.10
CA VAL A 750 -0.81 51.22 1.79
C VAL A 750 -2.28 50.94 1.44
N ALA A 751 -3.08 52.00 1.31
CA ALA A 751 -4.51 51.86 1.02
C ALA A 751 -5.05 53.01 0.17
N ASP A 752 -5.81 52.64 -0.87
CA ASP A 752 -6.62 53.57 -1.65
C ASP A 752 -7.95 53.86 -0.95
N MET A 753 -8.85 54.60 -1.62
CA MET A 753 -10.16 54.93 -1.06
C MET A 753 -10.99 53.68 -0.71
N SER A 754 -11.04 52.70 -1.63
CA SER A 754 -11.79 51.45 -1.43
C SER A 754 -11.27 50.66 -0.23
N GLY A 755 -9.94 50.53 -0.08
CA GLY A 755 -9.33 49.87 1.07
C GLY A 755 -9.57 50.60 2.39
N ARG A 756 -9.48 51.93 2.41
CA ARG A 756 -9.79 52.74 3.61
C ARG A 756 -11.24 52.54 4.06
N ILE A 757 -12.17 52.47 3.11
CA ILE A 757 -13.59 52.19 3.40
C ILE A 757 -13.75 50.78 3.99
N ALA A 758 -13.14 49.76 3.37
CA ALA A 758 -13.25 48.37 3.80
C ALA A 758 -12.76 48.13 5.24
N ILE A 759 -11.69 48.82 5.65
CA ILE A 759 -11.08 48.66 6.98
C ILE A 759 -11.76 49.52 8.04
N GLY A 760 -12.48 50.57 7.64
CA GLY A 760 -13.29 51.40 8.53
C GLY A 760 -12.47 52.05 9.66
N GLY A 761 -12.97 52.01 10.90
CA GLY A 761 -12.32 52.69 12.04
C GLY A 761 -10.95 52.14 12.45
N ALA A 762 -10.53 50.97 11.98
CA ALA A 762 -9.27 50.34 12.39
C ALA A 762 -8.02 51.09 11.89
N VAL A 763 -8.15 51.93 10.85
CA VAL A 763 -7.06 52.79 10.35
C VAL A 763 -6.77 54.02 11.22
N SER A 764 -7.60 54.33 12.22
CA SER A 764 -7.46 55.56 13.03
C SER A 764 -6.18 55.64 13.88
N SER A 765 -5.49 54.51 14.09
CA SER A 765 -4.24 54.43 14.89
C SER A 765 -3.00 54.09 14.07
N MET A 766 -3.12 53.95 12.73
CA MET A 766 -2.04 53.50 11.85
C MET A 766 -1.64 54.57 10.83
N THR A 767 -0.37 54.57 10.42
CA THR A 767 0.11 55.39 9.31
C THR A 767 -0.38 54.78 7.99
N VAL A 768 -1.29 55.49 7.31
CA VAL A 768 -1.88 55.07 6.02
C VAL A 768 -1.38 55.94 4.88
N VAL A 769 -0.73 55.32 3.90
CA VAL A 769 -0.24 55.95 2.68
C VAL A 769 -1.18 55.63 1.53
N ASP A 770 -1.65 56.66 0.81
CA ASP A 770 -2.36 56.45 -0.45
C ASP A 770 -1.33 56.31 -1.60
N PRO A 771 -1.28 55.15 -2.29
CA PRO A 771 -0.33 54.93 -3.39
C PRO A 771 -0.57 55.82 -4.62
N ASN A 772 -1.71 56.52 -4.71
CA ASN A 772 -2.01 57.43 -5.82
C ASN A 772 -1.49 58.86 -5.60
N MET A 773 -1.28 59.29 -4.34
CA MET A 773 -0.90 60.67 -4.02
C MET A 773 0.53 61.05 -4.47
N LEU A 774 1.40 60.06 -4.72
CA LEU A 774 2.79 60.26 -5.16
C LEU A 774 2.97 60.23 -6.69
N GLN A 775 1.87 60.33 -7.45
CA GLN A 775 1.88 60.28 -8.92
C GLN A 775 2.00 61.65 -9.59
N ASP A 776 1.50 62.72 -8.97
CA ASP A 776 1.43 64.07 -9.57
C ASP A 776 2.49 65.02 -9.00
N ASN A 777 3.55 65.28 -9.78
CA ASN A 777 4.42 66.46 -9.61
C ASN A 777 4.53 67.28 -10.91
N ASN A 778 3.65 67.07 -11.88
CA ASN A 778 3.63 67.85 -13.13
C ASN A 778 2.71 69.08 -13.11
N GLN A 779 2.16 69.46 -11.96
CA GLN A 779 1.55 70.79 -11.80
C GLN A 779 2.18 71.51 -10.61
N GLY A 780 2.89 72.58 -10.93
CA GLY A 780 3.58 73.40 -9.95
C GLY A 780 2.62 73.91 -8.89
N ASN A 781 2.89 73.55 -7.64
CA ASN A 781 2.64 74.42 -6.51
C ASN A 781 3.78 74.20 -5.51
N GLU A 782 4.77 75.09 -5.59
CA GLU A 782 5.67 75.38 -4.49
C GLU A 782 4.82 75.82 -3.29
N ARG A 783 4.62 74.92 -2.32
CA ARG A 783 4.47 75.19 -0.88
C ARG A 783 4.10 73.89 -0.18
N ASP A 784 5.11 73.20 0.33
CA ASP A 784 5.23 72.97 1.77
C ASP A 784 6.63 72.48 2.13
N ASN A 785 7.21 73.13 3.14
CA ASN A 785 8.57 72.95 3.64
C ASN A 785 8.81 71.53 4.20
N VAL A 786 9.49 70.68 3.44
CA VAL A 786 10.39 69.65 3.97
C VAL A 786 11.69 69.71 3.18
N GLY A 787 12.81 69.74 3.89
CA GLY A 787 14.13 70.15 3.38
C GLY A 787 14.58 69.52 2.06
N SER A 788 15.18 70.38 1.24
CA SER A 788 16.01 70.14 0.05
C SER A 788 16.64 68.73 -0.04
N ILE A 789 15.90 67.78 -0.61
CA ILE A 789 16.43 66.60 -1.30
C ILE A 789 15.84 66.67 -2.72
N SER A 790 16.71 66.74 -3.72
CA SER A 790 16.33 66.85 -5.13
C SER A 790 15.28 65.82 -5.52
N SER A 791 14.20 66.25 -6.17
CA SER A 791 13.13 65.40 -6.73
C SER A 791 13.66 64.29 -7.66
N SER A 792 14.88 64.41 -8.18
CA SER A 792 15.57 63.38 -8.99
C SER A 792 16.12 62.18 -8.21
N GLN A 793 16.29 62.25 -6.88
CA GLN A 793 16.78 61.11 -6.08
C GLN A 793 15.69 60.06 -5.80
N PHE A 794 14.41 60.47 -5.78
CA PHE A 794 13.29 59.59 -5.44
C PHE A 794 12.82 58.67 -6.58
N VAL A 795 13.40 58.79 -7.78
CA VAL A 795 13.07 57.93 -8.94
C VAL A 795 14.08 56.79 -9.15
N GLN A 796 15.22 56.83 -8.48
CA GLN A 796 16.24 55.77 -8.53
C GLN A 796 15.85 54.57 -7.66
N ASN A 797 16.29 53.36 -8.04
CA ASN A 797 16.07 52.16 -7.23
C ASN A 797 16.71 52.36 -5.84
N PRO A 798 15.96 52.14 -4.75
CA PRO A 798 16.51 52.29 -3.40
C PRO A 798 17.54 51.21 -3.10
N HIS A 799 18.60 51.57 -2.39
CA HIS A 799 19.55 50.61 -1.84
C HIS A 799 19.30 50.47 -0.33
N VAL A 800 18.78 49.32 0.10
CA VAL A 800 18.45 49.04 1.51
C VAL A 800 19.57 48.22 2.16
N PRO A 801 20.35 48.81 3.09
CA PRO A 801 21.46 48.09 3.74
C PRO A 801 20.95 46.85 4.51
N GLY A 802 21.63 45.71 4.33
CA GLY A 802 21.35 44.47 5.04
C GLY A 802 20.17 43.65 4.50
N LEU A 803 19.49 44.10 3.44
CA LEU A 803 18.48 43.29 2.76
C LEU A 803 19.15 42.10 2.03
N THR A 804 18.59 40.90 2.21
CA THR A 804 19.07 39.65 1.63
C THR A 804 17.90 38.79 1.19
N SER A 805 18.15 37.77 0.37
CA SER A 805 17.13 36.83 -0.11
C SER A 805 16.47 35.96 0.98
N SER A 806 17.07 35.88 2.17
CA SER A 806 16.49 35.18 3.33
C SER A 806 15.43 36.01 4.07
N HIS A 807 15.29 37.31 3.76
CA HIS A 807 14.24 38.15 4.33
C HIS A 807 12.88 37.85 3.68
N LEU A 808 11.81 38.19 4.41
CA LEU A 808 10.44 37.99 3.97
C LEU A 808 10.13 38.85 2.73
N ALA A 809 9.53 38.22 1.72
CA ALA A 809 8.96 38.90 0.57
C ALA A 809 7.49 39.24 0.80
N TYR A 810 6.73 38.30 1.39
CA TYR A 810 5.31 38.48 1.65
C TYR A 810 4.78 37.53 2.71
N ILE A 811 3.62 37.88 3.26
CA ILE A 811 2.83 36.99 4.12
C ILE A 811 1.44 36.85 3.53
N ILE A 812 1.01 35.61 3.28
CA ILE A 812 -0.34 35.32 2.81
C ILE A 812 -1.11 34.56 3.88
N TYR A 813 -2.29 35.07 4.22
CA TYR A 813 -3.14 34.46 5.23
C TYR A 813 -4.00 33.36 4.62
N THR A 814 -3.99 32.19 5.27
CA THR A 814 -4.81 31.03 4.90
C THR A 814 -5.84 30.74 6.00
N SER A 815 -6.86 29.95 5.68
CA SER A 815 -7.84 29.47 6.68
C SER A 815 -7.16 28.64 7.77
N GLY A 816 -7.67 28.72 9.00
CA GLY A 816 -7.10 28.10 10.17
C GLY A 816 -8.13 27.30 10.98
N SER A 817 -7.78 26.07 11.34
CA SER A 817 -8.67 25.13 12.05
C SER A 817 -9.13 25.62 13.44
N THR A 818 -8.51 26.66 13.99
CA THR A 818 -8.87 27.29 15.27
C THR A 818 -9.88 28.44 15.14
N GLY A 819 -10.41 28.72 13.95
CA GLY A 819 -11.35 29.84 13.74
C GLY A 819 -10.69 31.16 13.32
N LYS A 820 -9.35 31.23 13.33
CA LYS A 820 -8.56 32.42 12.96
C LYS A 820 -7.63 32.13 11.79
N PRO A 821 -7.48 33.06 10.84
CA PRO A 821 -6.57 32.88 9.71
C PRO A 821 -5.11 32.87 10.16
N LYS A 822 -4.24 32.15 9.44
CA LYS A 822 -2.81 31.98 9.75
C LYS A 822 -1.94 32.56 8.64
N GLY A 823 -1.01 33.44 8.98
CA GLY A 823 -0.10 34.09 8.02
C GLY A 823 1.10 33.19 7.66
N VAL A 824 1.24 32.81 6.40
CA VAL A 824 2.38 32.02 5.89
C VAL A 824 3.52 32.95 5.51
N MET A 825 4.68 32.80 6.16
CA MET A 825 5.85 33.66 5.97
C MET A 825 6.75 33.17 4.83
N ILE A 826 6.75 33.88 3.69
CA ILE A 826 7.54 33.52 2.51
C ILE A 826 8.75 34.43 2.33
N GLU A 827 9.91 33.82 2.11
CA GLU A 827 11.18 34.51 1.89
C GLU A 827 11.45 34.76 0.40
N HIS A 828 12.24 35.78 0.10
CA HIS A 828 12.61 36.14 -1.28
C HIS A 828 13.24 34.98 -2.04
N GLN A 829 14.11 34.17 -1.42
CA GLN A 829 14.78 33.04 -2.06
C GLN A 829 13.79 32.04 -2.67
N GLY A 830 12.69 31.75 -1.98
CA GLY A 830 11.65 30.85 -2.47
C GLY A 830 10.94 31.43 -3.69
N ALA A 831 10.60 32.71 -3.62
CA ALA A 831 9.93 33.41 -4.70
C ALA A 831 10.84 33.59 -5.94
N VAL A 832 12.14 33.84 -5.74
CA VAL A 832 13.13 33.92 -6.83
C VAL A 832 13.33 32.55 -7.48
N ASN A 833 13.46 31.47 -6.69
CA ASN A 833 13.55 30.11 -7.21
C ASN A 833 12.36 29.75 -8.10
N LEU A 834 11.15 30.11 -7.66
CA LEU A 834 9.93 29.88 -8.42
C LEU A 834 9.91 30.64 -9.75
N ILE A 835 10.35 31.90 -9.76
CA ILE A 835 10.13 32.83 -10.88
C ILE A 835 11.27 32.86 -11.89
N HIS A 836 12.53 32.72 -11.48
CA HIS A 836 13.69 33.03 -12.32
C HIS A 836 13.69 32.34 -13.69
N ARG A 837 13.29 31.07 -13.76
CA ARG A 837 13.18 30.28 -15.00
C ARG A 837 11.77 30.09 -15.51
N ARG A 838 10.77 30.59 -14.77
CA ARG A 838 9.37 30.38 -15.07
C ARG A 838 8.96 30.97 -16.42
N PRO A 839 9.42 32.17 -16.83
CA PRO A 839 9.09 32.67 -18.15
C PRO A 839 9.50 31.72 -19.27
N GLU A 840 10.70 31.13 -19.18
CA GLU A 840 11.20 30.16 -20.16
C GLU A 840 10.33 28.89 -20.17
N SER A 841 10.08 28.27 -19.00
CA SER A 841 9.31 27.01 -18.91
C SER A 841 7.85 27.15 -19.34
N PHE A 842 7.25 28.32 -19.09
CA PHE A 842 5.86 28.59 -19.47
C PHE A 842 5.76 29.22 -20.87
N GLY A 843 6.85 29.53 -21.55
CA GLY A 843 6.83 30.19 -22.87
C GLY A 843 6.36 31.65 -22.82
N ILE A 844 6.57 32.33 -21.71
CA ILE A 844 6.36 33.77 -21.56
C ILE A 844 7.55 34.50 -22.17
N SER A 845 7.24 35.49 -23.00
CA SER A 845 8.20 36.29 -23.76
C SER A 845 7.81 37.78 -23.72
N PRO A 846 8.66 38.68 -24.24
CA PRO A 846 8.30 40.10 -24.35
C PRO A 846 7.06 40.41 -25.20
N SER A 847 6.65 39.48 -26.07
CA SER A 847 5.41 39.61 -26.86
C SER A 847 4.17 39.07 -26.13
N SER A 848 4.37 38.42 -24.98
CA SER A 848 3.28 37.80 -24.22
C SER A 848 2.43 38.85 -23.51
N ARG A 849 1.15 38.52 -23.39
CA ARG A 849 0.14 39.26 -22.64
C ARG A 849 -0.42 38.33 -21.58
N ALA A 850 -0.02 38.54 -20.33
CA ALA A 850 -0.44 37.73 -19.20
C ALA A 850 -1.57 38.43 -18.47
N LEU A 851 -2.59 37.69 -18.04
CA LEU A 851 -3.67 38.24 -17.24
C LEU A 851 -3.35 38.09 -15.75
N GLN A 852 -3.48 39.17 -15.00
CA GLN A 852 -3.56 39.13 -13.55
C GLN A 852 -5.01 38.79 -13.21
N PHE A 853 -5.27 37.57 -12.75
CA PHE A 853 -6.61 37.05 -12.46
C PHE A 853 -6.80 36.91 -10.94
N THR A 854 -5.89 36.21 -10.29
CA THR A 854 -6.01 35.82 -8.87
C THR A 854 -6.08 37.04 -7.94
N SER A 855 -6.80 36.97 -6.81
CA SER A 855 -6.72 38.05 -5.80
C SER A 855 -5.32 38.12 -5.19
N LEU A 856 -4.83 39.31 -4.82
CA LEU A 856 -3.53 39.47 -4.16
C LEU A 856 -3.43 38.68 -2.84
N SER A 857 -4.56 38.41 -2.20
CA SER A 857 -4.64 37.63 -0.97
C SER A 857 -4.44 36.12 -1.18
N PHE A 858 -4.20 35.69 -2.42
CA PHE A 858 -3.77 34.33 -2.76
C PHE A 858 -2.40 34.35 -3.41
N ASP A 859 -1.63 33.31 -3.11
CA ASP A 859 -0.21 33.16 -3.47
C ASP A 859 0.03 33.07 -4.97
N HIS A 860 -0.92 32.53 -5.74
CA HIS A 860 -0.79 32.46 -7.18
C HIS A 860 -0.67 33.81 -7.88
N SER A 861 -1.18 34.89 -7.26
CA SER A 861 -0.99 36.25 -7.77
C SER A 861 0.50 36.61 -7.90
N VAL A 862 1.37 36.07 -7.05
CA VAL A 862 2.83 36.24 -7.12
C VAL A 862 3.37 35.65 -8.41
N SER A 863 2.90 34.45 -8.77
CA SER A 863 3.28 33.80 -10.03
C SER A 863 2.83 34.62 -11.24
N GLU A 864 1.57 35.08 -11.26
CA GLU A 864 1.03 35.89 -12.36
C GLU A 864 1.84 37.18 -12.58
N ILE A 865 2.05 37.94 -11.49
CA ILE A 865 2.71 39.25 -11.53
C ILE A 865 4.17 39.10 -11.95
N PHE A 866 4.93 38.28 -11.22
CA PHE A 866 6.38 38.25 -11.41
C PHE A 866 6.80 37.42 -12.61
N SER A 867 6.04 36.40 -13.04
CA SER A 867 6.37 35.71 -14.30
C SER A 867 6.19 36.64 -15.50
N ALA A 868 5.17 37.49 -15.50
CA ALA A 868 4.96 38.46 -16.56
C ALA A 868 6.06 39.55 -16.55
N LEU A 869 6.24 40.20 -15.39
CA LEU A 869 7.13 41.35 -15.26
C LEU A 869 8.61 41.00 -15.39
N THR A 870 9.04 39.79 -15.00
CA THR A 870 10.45 39.37 -15.18
C THR A 870 10.71 38.78 -16.56
N GLY A 871 9.67 38.29 -17.26
CA GLY A 871 9.75 37.81 -18.64
C GLY A 871 9.69 38.92 -19.70
N GLY A 872 9.54 40.18 -19.30
CA GLY A 872 9.37 41.32 -20.21
C GLY A 872 7.98 41.41 -20.84
N ALA A 873 7.03 40.61 -20.39
CA ALA A 873 5.66 40.56 -20.91
C ALA A 873 4.82 41.75 -20.43
N CYS A 874 3.64 41.94 -21.04
CA CYS A 874 2.64 42.89 -20.59
C CYS A 874 1.64 42.19 -19.64
N LEU A 875 1.47 42.72 -18.42
CA LEU A 875 0.49 42.25 -17.45
C LEU A 875 -0.81 43.05 -17.57
N HIS A 876 -1.89 42.37 -17.93
CA HIS A 876 -3.23 42.92 -18.04
C HIS A 876 -3.97 42.78 -16.70
N LEU A 877 -4.39 43.90 -16.15
CA LEU A 877 -5.32 43.95 -15.02
C LEU A 877 -6.75 44.01 -15.58
N VAL A 878 -7.67 43.24 -15.00
CA VAL A 878 -9.06 43.12 -15.46
C VAL A 878 -10.04 43.47 -14.35
N GLN A 879 -11.11 44.20 -14.66
CA GLN A 879 -12.14 44.54 -13.68
C GLN A 879 -12.92 43.30 -13.23
N ASP A 880 -13.47 43.33 -12.02
CA ASP A 880 -14.16 42.20 -11.43
C ASP A 880 -15.44 41.79 -12.18
N ASP A 881 -16.14 42.74 -12.81
CA ASP A 881 -17.34 42.46 -13.60
C ASP A 881 -17.05 41.70 -14.91
N VAL A 882 -15.81 41.80 -15.43
CA VAL A 882 -15.30 41.00 -16.55
C VAL A 882 -14.66 39.71 -16.03
N ARG A 883 -13.87 39.80 -14.96
CA ARG A 883 -13.12 38.69 -14.38
C ARG A 883 -14.02 37.55 -13.89
N LEU A 884 -15.17 37.89 -13.32
CA LEU A 884 -16.12 36.93 -12.74
C LEU A 884 -17.22 36.50 -13.72
N ASP A 885 -17.31 37.13 -14.89
CA ASP A 885 -18.25 36.78 -15.96
C ASP A 885 -17.52 35.99 -17.05
N ARG A 886 -17.86 34.70 -17.16
CA ARG A 886 -17.20 33.78 -18.08
C ARG A 886 -17.25 34.24 -19.54
N GLN A 887 -18.37 34.79 -20.00
CA GLN A 887 -18.51 35.20 -21.39
C GLN A 887 -17.68 36.46 -21.67
N LYS A 888 -17.80 37.47 -20.81
CA LYS A 888 -16.98 38.70 -20.93
C LYS A 888 -15.50 38.40 -20.83
N LEU A 889 -15.10 37.46 -19.97
CA LEU A 889 -13.71 37.03 -19.82
C LEU A 889 -13.17 36.38 -21.11
N TRP A 890 -13.98 35.54 -21.76
CA TRP A 890 -13.61 34.91 -23.03
C TRP A 890 -13.47 35.94 -24.16
N GLU A 891 -14.41 36.89 -24.24
CA GLU A 891 -14.34 38.02 -25.17
C GLU A 891 -13.08 38.87 -24.91
N TYR A 892 -12.74 39.08 -23.63
CA TYR A 892 -11.53 39.81 -23.24
C TYR A 892 -10.25 39.10 -23.71
N PHE A 893 -10.19 37.77 -23.61
CA PHE A 893 -9.02 37.01 -24.08
C PHE A 893 -8.76 37.25 -25.57
N GLU A 894 -9.80 37.19 -26.37
CA GLU A 894 -9.71 37.37 -27.82
C GLU A 894 -9.42 38.83 -28.19
N GLN A 895 -10.15 39.79 -27.61
CA GLN A 895 -10.00 41.23 -27.90
C GLN A 895 -8.62 41.76 -27.54
N HIS A 896 -8.04 41.29 -26.43
CA HIS A 896 -6.75 41.78 -25.94
C HIS A 896 -5.57 40.88 -26.29
N LEU A 897 -5.81 39.79 -27.03
CA LEU A 897 -4.82 38.79 -27.42
C LEU A 897 -4.07 38.20 -26.21
N ILE A 898 -4.82 37.83 -25.17
CA ILE A 898 -4.24 37.23 -23.97
C ILE A 898 -3.57 35.90 -24.33
N THR A 899 -2.38 35.69 -23.77
CA THR A 899 -1.52 34.52 -24.06
C THR A 899 -1.34 33.60 -22.87
N HIS A 900 -1.48 34.13 -21.65
CA HIS A 900 -1.28 33.38 -20.42
C HIS A 900 -2.34 33.79 -19.40
N VAL A 901 -3.01 32.81 -18.81
CA VAL A 901 -3.96 33.04 -17.72
C VAL A 901 -3.93 31.87 -16.76
N SER A 902 -4.08 32.19 -15.48
CA SER A 902 -4.22 31.19 -14.43
C SER A 902 -5.67 31.12 -13.97
N ILE A 903 -6.25 29.93 -13.94
CA ILE A 903 -7.66 29.71 -13.57
C ILE A 903 -7.85 28.37 -12.88
N THR A 904 -8.96 28.26 -12.14
CA THR A 904 -9.42 27.00 -11.55
C THR A 904 -10.21 26.18 -12.57
N PRO A 905 -10.22 24.83 -12.48
CA PRO A 905 -11.08 23.96 -13.30
C PRO A 905 -12.56 24.39 -13.31
N THR A 906 -13.07 24.92 -12.20
CA THR A 906 -14.45 25.43 -12.09
C THR A 906 -14.79 26.52 -13.14
N LEU A 907 -13.83 27.33 -13.60
CA LEU A 907 -14.10 28.34 -14.64
C LEU A 907 -14.13 27.75 -16.06
N LEU A 908 -13.65 26.52 -16.23
CA LEU A 908 -13.63 25.80 -17.51
C LEU A 908 -14.82 24.85 -17.70
N GLN A 909 -15.71 24.78 -16.71
CA GLN A 909 -16.92 23.97 -16.79
C GLN A 909 -17.81 24.44 -17.93
N ASP A 910 -18.48 23.48 -18.59
CA ASP A 910 -19.38 23.71 -19.71
C ASP A 910 -18.78 24.58 -20.83
N SER A 911 -17.46 24.48 -21.02
CA SER A 911 -16.72 25.15 -22.11
C SER A 911 -17.16 24.73 -23.51
N LYS A 912 -18.09 23.78 -23.64
CA LYS A 912 -18.73 23.39 -24.90
C LYS A 912 -19.44 24.55 -25.60
N ASP A 913 -19.94 25.51 -24.84
CA ASP A 913 -20.70 26.67 -25.36
C ASP A 913 -19.82 27.89 -25.60
N LEU A 914 -18.52 27.82 -25.28
CA LEU A 914 -17.59 28.93 -25.47
C LEU A 914 -17.03 28.91 -26.89
N PRO A 915 -16.90 30.08 -27.55
CA PRO A 915 -16.30 30.15 -28.86
C PRO A 915 -14.82 29.74 -28.80
N SER A 916 -14.34 29.14 -29.90
CA SER A 916 -12.92 28.85 -30.06
C SER A 916 -12.13 30.15 -30.11
N LEU A 917 -11.07 30.24 -29.29
CA LEU A 917 -10.13 31.35 -29.33
C LEU A 917 -9.12 31.14 -30.47
N THR A 918 -8.74 32.22 -31.15
CA THR A 918 -7.69 32.16 -32.18
C THR A 918 -6.29 32.32 -31.57
N THR A 919 -6.23 32.91 -30.39
CA THR A 919 -5.00 33.18 -29.64
C THR A 919 -4.31 31.90 -29.15
N HIS A 920 -2.96 31.94 -29.06
CA HIS A 920 -2.18 30.87 -28.44
C HIS A 920 -2.20 31.02 -26.91
N LEU A 921 -3.31 30.61 -26.29
CA LEU A 921 -3.54 30.76 -24.86
C LEU A 921 -2.97 29.57 -24.07
N THR A 922 -2.15 29.87 -23.06
CA THR A 922 -1.66 28.91 -22.07
C THR A 922 -2.49 29.04 -20.80
N PHE A 923 -3.24 27.98 -20.47
CA PHE A 923 -3.96 27.86 -19.21
C PHE A 923 -3.07 27.22 -18.15
N VAL A 924 -2.84 27.96 -17.06
CA VAL A 924 -2.24 27.42 -15.85
C VAL A 924 -3.37 27.05 -14.89
N ILE A 925 -3.59 25.75 -14.71
CA ILE A 925 -4.64 25.19 -13.87
C ILE A 925 -4.08 24.92 -12.49
N MET A 926 -4.72 25.47 -11.47
CA MET A 926 -4.29 25.29 -10.09
C MET A 926 -5.48 25.34 -9.12
N GLY A 927 -5.21 25.05 -7.85
CA GLY A 927 -6.19 25.19 -6.76
C GLY A 927 -7.16 24.02 -6.61
N GLU A 928 -7.50 23.29 -7.67
CA GLU A 928 -8.41 22.12 -7.65
C GLU A 928 -7.90 20.97 -8.51
N THR A 929 -8.48 19.79 -8.34
CA THR A 929 -8.22 18.65 -9.23
C THR A 929 -8.80 18.93 -10.61
N LEU A 930 -7.98 18.83 -11.66
CA LEU A 930 -8.42 18.92 -13.05
C LEU A 930 -9.07 17.59 -13.47
N PRO A 931 -10.39 17.54 -13.76
CA PRO A 931 -11.03 16.31 -14.22
C PRO A 931 -10.58 15.96 -15.64
N ALA A 932 -10.19 14.71 -15.87
CA ALA A 932 -9.70 14.24 -17.17
C ALA A 932 -10.73 14.47 -18.30
N THR A 933 -12.02 14.35 -17.98
CA THR A 933 -13.16 14.55 -18.90
C THR A 933 -13.27 15.98 -19.46
N MET A 934 -12.63 16.97 -18.82
CA MET A 934 -12.64 18.36 -19.27
C MET A 934 -11.57 18.63 -20.33
N ILE A 935 -10.46 17.87 -20.33
CA ILE A 935 -9.29 18.14 -21.19
C ILE A 935 -9.65 18.26 -22.68
N PRO A 936 -10.43 17.33 -23.28
CA PRO A 936 -10.79 17.43 -24.69
C PRO A 936 -11.61 18.69 -25.02
N GLN A 937 -12.47 19.13 -24.10
CA GLN A 937 -13.34 20.29 -24.28
C GLN A 937 -12.53 21.59 -24.20
N VAL A 938 -11.59 21.67 -23.26
CA VAL A 938 -10.69 22.82 -23.13
C VAL A 938 -9.82 22.94 -24.38
N TYR A 939 -9.22 21.85 -24.87
CA TYR A 939 -8.44 21.89 -26.13
C TYR A 939 -9.28 22.20 -27.38
N LYS A 940 -10.59 21.94 -27.36
CA LYS A 940 -11.50 22.38 -28.43
C LYS A 940 -11.70 23.90 -28.39
N ALA A 941 -11.79 24.49 -27.20
CA ALA A 941 -11.95 25.94 -27.03
C ALA A 941 -10.63 26.72 -27.27
N VAL A 942 -9.48 26.09 -27.01
CA VAL A 942 -8.14 26.63 -27.33
C VAL A 942 -7.35 25.68 -28.22
N PRO A 943 -7.71 25.55 -29.52
CA PRO A 943 -7.11 24.57 -30.42
C PRO A 943 -5.60 24.76 -30.56
N ASN A 944 -5.09 25.99 -30.46
CA ASN A 944 -3.66 26.27 -30.52
C ASN A 944 -2.99 26.35 -29.15
N GLY A 945 -3.73 26.29 -28.04
CA GLY A 945 -3.22 26.56 -26.69
C GLY A 945 -2.47 25.40 -26.02
N ARG A 946 -2.15 25.62 -24.75
CA ARG A 946 -1.52 24.65 -23.83
C ARG A 946 -2.25 24.64 -22.48
N ILE A 947 -2.21 23.50 -21.79
CA ILE A 947 -2.72 23.35 -20.43
C ILE A 947 -1.56 22.87 -19.56
N ILE A 948 -1.31 23.58 -18.47
CA ILE A 948 -0.33 23.23 -17.46
C ILE A 948 -1.08 23.01 -16.15
N ASN A 949 -1.07 21.79 -15.63
CA ASN A 949 -1.62 21.48 -14.32
C ASN A 949 -0.52 21.70 -13.26
N GLU A 950 -0.80 22.56 -12.30
CA GLU A 950 0.15 22.98 -11.29
C GLU A 950 -0.39 22.70 -9.88
N TYR A 951 0.50 22.22 -9.02
CA TYR A 951 0.19 21.95 -7.63
C TYR A 951 1.23 22.56 -6.71
N GLY A 952 0.76 23.21 -5.65
CA GLY A 952 1.56 23.66 -4.54
C GLY A 952 0.67 24.24 -3.43
N PRO A 953 0.97 23.95 -2.16
CA PRO A 953 0.43 24.70 -1.05
C PRO A 953 1.17 26.02 -0.84
N THR A 954 0.52 26.98 -0.17
CA THR A 954 1.10 28.28 0.15
C THR A 954 2.37 28.17 0.98
N GLU A 955 2.43 27.19 1.89
CA GLU A 955 3.59 26.89 2.74
C GLU A 955 4.84 26.47 1.97
N THR A 956 4.75 26.25 0.65
CA THR A 956 5.88 25.88 -0.19
C THR A 956 6.08 26.83 -1.38
N THR A 957 5.59 28.07 -1.24
CA THR A 957 5.74 29.14 -2.24
C THR A 957 5.04 28.83 -3.57
N VAL A 958 3.71 28.97 -3.58
CA VAL A 958 2.82 28.91 -4.76
C VAL A 958 2.74 27.54 -5.42
N ALA A 959 3.84 27.05 -5.97
CA ALA A 959 3.88 25.87 -6.79
C ALA A 959 5.10 25.02 -6.49
N THR A 960 4.92 23.72 -6.66
CA THR A 960 5.88 22.71 -6.25
C THR A 960 6.01 21.61 -7.28
N THR A 961 4.92 21.25 -7.97
CA THR A 961 4.96 20.32 -9.11
C THR A 961 4.23 20.91 -10.30
N ILE A 962 4.66 20.53 -11.51
CA ILE A 962 4.02 20.91 -12.77
C ILE A 962 3.85 19.70 -13.68
N TRP A 963 2.72 19.67 -14.39
CA TRP A 963 2.45 18.72 -15.46
C TRP A 963 1.97 19.43 -16.71
N MET A 964 2.65 19.22 -17.83
CA MET A 964 2.17 19.65 -19.14
C MET A 964 1.15 18.63 -19.62
N VAL A 965 -0.12 19.02 -19.66
CA VAL A 965 -1.20 18.10 -20.04
C VAL A 965 -1.07 17.80 -21.54
N PRO A 966 -1.00 16.53 -21.97
CA PRO A 966 -0.98 16.20 -23.39
C PRO A 966 -2.36 16.41 -24.02
N ARG A 967 -2.39 16.76 -25.31
CA ARG A 967 -3.65 16.97 -26.06
C ARG A 967 -4.54 15.74 -26.11
N HIS A 968 -3.93 14.57 -26.18
CA HIS A 968 -4.61 13.27 -26.19
C HIS A 968 -4.33 12.56 -24.87
N PHE A 969 -4.91 13.07 -23.79
CA PHE A 969 -4.88 12.42 -22.48
C PHE A 969 -6.03 11.43 -22.36
N SER A 970 -5.73 10.19 -21.99
CA SER A 970 -6.70 9.08 -21.97
C SER A 970 -6.91 8.45 -20.58
N ASP A 971 -6.07 8.78 -19.60
CA ASP A 971 -6.19 8.20 -18.25
C ASP A 971 -7.29 8.92 -17.45
N ASP A 972 -7.80 8.26 -16.41
CA ASP A 972 -8.91 8.80 -15.60
C ASP A 972 -8.48 9.93 -14.65
N ILE A 973 -7.23 9.90 -14.18
CA ILE A 973 -6.71 10.83 -13.16
C ILE A 973 -5.56 11.63 -13.74
N VAL A 974 -5.72 12.95 -13.79
CA VAL A 974 -4.69 13.88 -14.29
C VAL A 974 -3.56 14.02 -13.26
N PRO A 975 -2.30 13.75 -13.61
CA PRO A 975 -1.17 13.96 -12.70
C PRO A 975 -0.98 15.43 -12.32
N ILE A 976 -0.45 15.65 -11.11
CA ILE A 976 0.12 16.93 -10.70
C ILE A 976 1.59 17.08 -11.15
N GLY A 977 2.15 16.02 -11.73
CA GLY A 977 3.43 16.03 -12.43
C GLY A 977 4.63 15.77 -11.53
N ARG A 978 5.76 16.39 -11.87
CA ARG A 978 7.06 16.23 -11.18
C ARG A 978 7.47 17.52 -10.45
N PRO A 979 8.36 17.43 -9.44
CA PRO A 979 8.87 18.60 -8.75
C PRO A 979 9.52 19.62 -9.69
N ILE A 980 9.27 20.91 -9.43
CA ILE A 980 10.00 22.01 -10.06
C ILE A 980 11.45 22.07 -9.52
N PRO A 981 12.36 22.83 -10.16
CA PRO A 981 13.74 22.95 -9.69
C PRO A 981 13.88 23.34 -8.22
N ASN A 982 14.88 22.75 -7.57
CA ASN A 982 15.24 22.90 -6.17
C ASN A 982 14.18 22.45 -5.14
N LYS A 983 13.09 21.78 -5.57
CA LYS A 983 12.08 21.16 -4.71
C LYS A 983 12.25 19.65 -4.60
N ARG A 984 11.83 19.09 -3.47
CA ARG A 984 11.85 17.64 -3.22
C ARG A 984 10.48 17.15 -2.74
N MET A 985 10.00 16.05 -3.32
CA MET A 985 8.74 15.40 -2.96
C MET A 985 9.03 14.09 -2.27
N TYR A 986 8.39 13.86 -1.13
CA TYR A 986 8.43 12.57 -0.45
C TYR A 986 7.02 12.10 -0.19
N LEU A 987 6.74 10.83 -0.47
CA LEU A 987 5.49 10.17 -0.10
C LEU A 987 5.77 9.28 1.09
N LEU A 988 5.26 9.66 2.26
CA LEU A 988 5.57 9.02 3.53
C LEU A 988 4.31 8.46 4.18
N ASP A 989 4.48 7.41 4.98
CA ASP A 989 3.42 6.91 5.84
C ASP A 989 3.29 7.75 7.14
N LYS A 990 2.37 7.34 8.02
CA LYS A 990 2.17 7.98 9.33
C LYS A 990 3.37 7.88 10.29
N HIS A 991 4.34 7.02 9.98
CA HIS A 991 5.59 6.86 10.72
C HIS A 991 6.76 7.58 10.03
N GLN A 992 6.47 8.45 9.05
CA GLN A 992 7.44 9.24 8.27
C GLN A 992 8.46 8.39 7.51
N GLN A 993 8.07 7.16 7.14
CA GLN A 993 8.87 6.25 6.33
C GLN A 993 8.34 6.26 4.89
N PRO A 994 9.21 6.15 3.86
CA PRO A 994 8.79 6.14 2.47
C PRO A 994 7.84 4.98 2.16
N VAL A 995 6.80 5.27 1.35
CA VAL A 995 5.88 4.24 0.85
C VAL A 995 6.38 3.62 -0.45
N PRO A 996 6.07 2.34 -0.75
CA PRO A 996 6.46 1.70 -2.02
C PRO A 996 5.88 2.41 -3.25
N LEU A 997 6.53 2.28 -4.41
CA LEU A 997 6.03 2.91 -5.64
C LEU A 997 4.61 2.44 -5.96
N GLY A 998 3.72 3.39 -6.20
CA GLY A 998 2.32 3.14 -6.49
C GLY A 998 1.43 2.98 -5.25
N ALA A 999 2.00 2.93 -4.04
CA ALA A 999 1.23 2.98 -2.80
C ALA A 999 0.83 4.43 -2.47
N SER A 1000 -0.25 4.58 -1.70
CA SER A 1000 -0.67 5.90 -1.20
C SER A 1000 0.21 6.31 -0.03
N GLY A 1001 0.68 7.55 -0.06
CA GLY A 1001 1.39 8.18 1.05
C GLY A 1001 0.97 9.63 1.21
N GLU A 1002 1.22 10.18 2.39
CA GLU A 1002 1.10 11.61 2.62
C GLU A 1002 2.27 12.35 1.94
N LEU A 1003 1.96 13.45 1.25
CA LEU A 1003 2.95 14.24 0.53
C LEU A 1003 3.67 15.20 1.47
N TYR A 1004 5.00 15.13 1.46
CA TYR A 1004 5.91 16.05 2.14
C TYR A 1004 6.74 16.78 1.10
N ILE A 1005 6.95 18.08 1.32
CA ILE A 1005 7.62 18.96 0.37
C ILE A 1005 8.86 19.58 1.03
N GLY A 1006 10.04 19.22 0.54
CA GLY A 1006 11.32 19.80 0.93
C GLY A 1006 11.92 20.74 -0.12
N GLY A 1007 13.09 21.29 0.19
CA GLY A 1007 13.89 22.12 -0.72
C GLY A 1007 13.59 23.63 -0.64
N VAL A 1008 14.10 24.37 -1.62
CA VAL A 1008 14.05 25.84 -1.63
C VAL A 1008 12.61 26.33 -1.72
N GLY A 1009 12.23 27.30 -0.90
CA GLY A 1009 10.88 27.86 -0.87
C GLY A 1009 9.89 27.13 0.03
N VAL A 1010 10.34 26.20 0.88
CA VAL A 1010 9.60 25.87 2.10
C VAL A 1010 9.56 27.13 2.98
N ALA A 1011 8.35 27.54 3.39
CA ALA A 1011 8.13 28.78 4.13
C ALA A 1011 8.91 28.84 5.44
N ARG A 1012 9.16 30.06 5.95
CA ARG A 1012 9.78 30.25 7.27
C ARG A 1012 8.92 29.63 8.38
N GLY A 1013 7.60 29.72 8.24
CA GLY A 1013 6.61 29.13 9.15
C GLY A 1013 5.31 29.92 9.13
N TYR A 1014 4.50 29.74 10.17
CA TYR A 1014 3.32 30.56 10.42
C TYR A 1014 3.65 31.73 11.36
N LEU A 1015 3.22 32.94 10.99
CA LEU A 1015 3.42 34.16 11.78
C LEU A 1015 2.80 33.98 13.17
N ASN A 1016 3.56 34.34 14.21
CA ASN A 1016 3.15 34.28 15.62
C ASN A 1016 2.64 32.91 16.12
N GLN A 1017 2.92 31.81 15.39
CA GLN A 1017 2.42 30.46 15.72
C GLN A 1017 3.56 29.42 15.70
N PRO A 1018 4.52 29.48 16.64
CA PRO A 1018 5.67 28.59 16.67
C PRO A 1018 5.29 27.12 16.92
N GLU A 1019 4.28 26.86 17.77
CA GLU A 1019 3.82 25.49 18.05
C GLU A 1019 3.18 24.83 16.83
N LEU A 1020 2.34 25.57 16.08
CA LEU A 1020 1.76 25.06 14.85
C LEU A 1020 2.85 24.87 13.79
N THR A 1021 3.80 25.80 13.70
CA THR A 1021 4.94 25.71 12.79
C THR A 1021 5.74 24.42 13.03
N ALA A 1022 6.10 24.13 14.28
CA ALA A 1022 6.87 22.92 14.62
C ALA A 1022 6.13 21.60 14.32
N LYS A 1023 4.80 21.61 14.27
CA LYS A 1023 3.99 20.41 13.95
C LYS A 1023 3.99 20.03 12.47
N VAL A 1024 4.19 20.99 11.57
CA VAL A 1024 4.05 20.76 10.11
C VAL A 1024 5.29 21.14 9.29
N PHE A 1025 6.20 21.96 9.82
CA PHE A 1025 7.51 22.22 9.21
C PHE A 1025 8.57 21.41 9.95
N LEU A 1026 8.77 20.18 9.49
CA LEU A 1026 9.62 19.18 10.13
C LEU A 1026 11.05 19.26 9.58
N PRO A 1027 12.07 18.79 10.33
CA PRO A 1027 13.39 18.52 9.76
C PRO A 1027 13.28 17.56 8.57
N ASP A 1028 14.06 17.76 7.51
CA ASP A 1028 14.13 16.85 6.35
C ASP A 1028 15.31 15.88 6.52
N PRO A 1029 15.07 14.61 6.93
CA PRO A 1029 16.15 13.64 7.13
C PRO A 1029 16.74 13.11 5.81
N PHE A 1030 16.09 13.37 4.67
CA PHE A 1030 16.48 12.85 3.36
C PHE A 1030 17.30 13.86 2.55
N ALA A 1031 17.35 15.12 2.99
CA ALA A 1031 18.07 16.20 2.30
C ALA A 1031 19.60 16.05 2.32
N GLY A 1032 20.16 15.38 3.33
CA GLY A 1032 21.61 15.38 3.60
C GLY A 1032 22.11 16.68 4.26
N ASP A 1033 21.24 17.66 4.47
CA ASP A 1033 21.52 18.90 5.22
C ASP A 1033 20.72 18.91 6.54
N LYS A 1034 21.44 19.08 7.65
CA LYS A 1034 20.88 19.11 9.00
C LYS A 1034 19.95 20.29 9.28
N HIS A 1035 19.98 21.33 8.43
CA HIS A 1035 19.12 22.51 8.54
C HIS A 1035 17.96 22.48 7.55
N ALA A 1036 17.91 21.50 6.64
CA ALA A 1036 16.81 21.36 5.71
C ALA A 1036 15.50 21.03 6.45
N ARG A 1037 14.41 21.56 5.91
CA ARG A 1037 13.06 21.34 6.42
C ARG A 1037 12.16 20.84 5.30
N MET A 1038 11.16 20.06 5.67
CA MET A 1038 10.06 19.64 4.82
C MET A 1038 8.72 20.04 5.42
N TYR A 1039 7.78 20.40 4.56
CA TYR A 1039 6.42 20.74 4.94
C TYR A 1039 5.49 19.53 4.78
N LYS A 1040 4.76 19.20 5.85
CA LYS A 1040 3.71 18.18 5.89
C LYS A 1040 2.40 18.75 5.35
N THR A 1041 1.96 18.28 4.18
CA THR A 1041 0.86 18.94 3.44
C THR A 1041 -0.56 18.56 3.88
N GLY A 1042 -0.74 17.38 4.47
CA GLY A 1042 -2.05 16.74 4.66
C GLY A 1042 -2.66 16.16 3.36
N ASP A 1043 -1.95 16.21 2.23
CA ASP A 1043 -2.40 15.66 0.96
C ASP A 1043 -1.97 14.21 0.79
N GLN A 1044 -2.88 13.34 0.35
CA GLN A 1044 -2.60 11.98 -0.06
C GLN A 1044 -2.26 11.94 -1.55
N ALA A 1045 -1.21 11.20 -1.89
CA ALA A 1045 -0.74 11.08 -3.26
C ALA A 1045 -0.07 9.72 -3.50
N ARG A 1046 0.17 9.38 -4.76
CA ARG A 1046 1.01 8.24 -5.16
C ARG A 1046 1.87 8.59 -6.37
N TYR A 1047 3.03 7.96 -6.46
CA TYR A 1047 3.85 8.01 -7.67
C TYR A 1047 3.32 7.04 -8.74
N LEU A 1048 3.43 7.47 -9.99
CA LEU A 1048 3.31 6.63 -11.19
C LEU A 1048 4.69 6.04 -11.55
N PRO A 1049 4.76 4.98 -12.37
CA PRO A 1049 6.03 4.35 -12.78
C PRO A 1049 7.02 5.30 -13.45
N ASP A 1050 6.52 6.37 -14.06
CA ASP A 1050 7.33 7.41 -14.69
C ASP A 1050 7.70 8.55 -13.72
N GLY A 1051 7.45 8.44 -12.42
CA GLY A 1051 7.78 9.46 -11.43
C GLY A 1051 6.85 10.67 -11.39
N ASN A 1052 5.82 10.73 -12.24
CA ASN A 1052 4.74 11.69 -12.05
C ASN A 1052 3.93 11.35 -10.79
N ILE A 1053 3.41 12.37 -10.12
CA ILE A 1053 2.60 12.21 -8.91
C ILE A 1053 1.13 12.40 -9.27
N ILE A 1054 0.26 11.55 -8.74
CA ILE A 1054 -1.19 11.77 -8.75
C ILE A 1054 -1.67 12.13 -7.35
N PHE A 1055 -2.56 13.12 -7.27
CA PHE A 1055 -3.22 13.54 -6.04
C PHE A 1055 -4.46 12.66 -5.79
N LEU A 1056 -4.62 12.15 -4.58
CA LEU A 1056 -5.68 11.21 -4.18
C LEU A 1056 -6.73 11.85 -3.26
N GLY A 1057 -6.45 13.03 -2.71
CA GLY A 1057 -7.34 13.72 -1.78
C GLY A 1057 -6.60 14.23 -0.55
N ARG A 1058 -7.34 14.65 0.47
CA ARG A 1058 -6.79 15.09 1.76
C ARG A 1058 -7.00 14.03 2.84
N ASN A 1059 -6.08 13.95 3.79
CA ASN A 1059 -6.19 13.08 4.97
C ASN A 1059 -6.82 13.79 6.18
N ASP A 1060 -7.14 15.08 6.06
CA ASP A 1060 -7.73 15.91 7.10
C ASP A 1060 -9.10 16.45 6.66
N HIS A 1061 -9.74 17.24 7.53
CA HIS A 1061 -11.06 17.84 7.30
C HIS A 1061 -11.01 19.08 6.39
N GLN A 1062 -9.85 19.42 5.83
CA GLN A 1062 -9.74 20.57 4.95
C GLN A 1062 -10.29 20.23 3.57
N VAL A 1063 -10.94 21.19 2.92
CA VAL A 1063 -11.54 21.01 1.61
C VAL A 1063 -11.11 22.12 0.65
N LYS A 1064 -11.12 21.79 -0.64
CA LYS A 1064 -10.98 22.76 -1.73
C LYS A 1064 -12.32 22.92 -2.43
N ILE A 1065 -12.84 24.14 -2.47
CA ILE A 1065 -14.12 24.48 -3.11
C ILE A 1065 -13.89 25.73 -3.95
N ARG A 1066 -14.12 25.66 -5.27
CA ARG A 1066 -13.91 26.75 -6.24
C ARG A 1066 -12.49 27.33 -6.17
N GLY A 1067 -11.50 26.46 -5.94
CA GLY A 1067 -10.08 26.81 -5.76
C GLY A 1067 -9.72 27.38 -4.38
N PHE A 1068 -10.69 27.62 -3.51
CA PHE A 1068 -10.45 28.12 -2.16
C PHE A 1068 -10.15 26.98 -1.20
N ARG A 1069 -9.05 27.11 -0.45
CA ARG A 1069 -8.66 26.20 0.62
C ARG A 1069 -9.41 26.59 1.90
N ILE A 1070 -10.30 25.70 2.37
CA ILE A 1070 -11.25 25.95 3.45
C ILE A 1070 -11.06 24.90 4.55
N GLU A 1071 -10.77 25.36 5.76
CA GLU A 1071 -10.82 24.56 6.98
C GLU A 1071 -12.27 24.52 7.49
N LEU A 1072 -12.91 23.34 7.49
CA LEU A 1072 -14.30 23.22 7.98
C LEU A 1072 -14.43 23.65 9.45
N GLY A 1073 -13.41 23.33 10.25
CA GLY A 1073 -13.33 23.75 11.65
C GLY A 1073 -13.35 25.28 11.86
N GLU A 1074 -12.88 26.09 10.90
CA GLU A 1074 -12.97 27.55 10.99
C GLU A 1074 -14.44 28.01 10.99
N ILE A 1075 -15.26 27.37 10.15
CA ILE A 1075 -16.68 27.68 10.02
C ILE A 1075 -17.44 27.14 11.23
N GLU A 1076 -17.11 25.93 11.70
CA GLU A 1076 -17.69 25.33 12.91
C GLU A 1076 -17.46 26.20 14.14
N ALA A 1077 -16.25 26.76 14.29
CA ALA A 1077 -15.92 27.68 15.37
C ALA A 1077 -16.78 28.96 15.30
N ARG A 1078 -16.89 29.60 14.13
CA ARG A 1078 -17.72 30.81 13.97
C ARG A 1078 -19.22 30.55 14.11
N LEU A 1079 -19.71 29.38 13.71
CA LEU A 1079 -21.08 28.96 14.02
C LEU A 1079 -21.30 28.82 15.53
N SER A 1080 -20.32 28.24 16.24
CA SER A 1080 -20.39 28.00 17.69
C SER A 1080 -20.24 29.29 18.52
N ASP A 1081 -19.66 30.36 17.96
CA ASP A 1081 -19.58 31.68 18.61
C ASP A 1081 -20.96 32.37 18.72
N HIS A 1082 -21.95 31.95 17.92
CA HIS A 1082 -23.27 32.56 17.92
C HIS A 1082 -24.11 32.10 19.14
N PRO A 1083 -24.73 33.00 19.93
CA PRO A 1083 -25.41 32.64 21.18
C PRO A 1083 -26.58 31.63 21.08
N LEU A 1084 -27.13 31.46 19.88
CA LEU A 1084 -28.23 30.51 19.62
C LEU A 1084 -27.74 29.08 19.32
N VAL A 1085 -26.45 28.87 19.08
CA VAL A 1085 -25.87 27.58 18.66
C VAL A 1085 -25.20 26.90 19.85
N GLU A 1086 -25.60 25.66 20.14
CA GLU A 1086 -24.98 24.82 21.17
C GLU A 1086 -23.82 23.99 20.60
N LYS A 1087 -24.01 23.45 19.39
CA LYS A 1087 -23.01 22.67 18.65
C LYS A 1087 -23.14 22.95 17.16
N ALA A 1088 -22.02 22.92 16.45
CA ALA A 1088 -21.98 23.02 15.01
C ALA A 1088 -21.07 21.94 14.41
N ALA A 1089 -21.43 21.46 13.23
CA ALA A 1089 -20.60 20.66 12.35
C ALA A 1089 -20.77 21.16 10.92
N VAL A 1090 -19.72 21.14 10.11
CA VAL A 1090 -19.80 21.55 8.70
C VAL A 1090 -19.30 20.41 7.83
N LEU A 1091 -20.09 20.05 6.83
CA LEU A 1091 -19.75 19.02 5.85
C LEU A 1091 -19.85 19.58 4.44
N THR A 1092 -19.26 18.88 3.48
CA THR A 1092 -19.47 19.17 2.06
C THR A 1092 -20.52 18.25 1.48
N ALA A 1093 -21.44 18.80 0.68
CA ALA A 1093 -22.41 18.06 -0.11
C ALA A 1093 -22.12 18.22 -1.60
N GLY A 1094 -22.31 17.17 -2.39
CA GLY A 1094 -21.98 17.13 -3.83
C GLY A 1094 -20.49 16.82 -4.10
N ASP A 1095 -20.19 16.47 -5.34
CA ASP A 1095 -18.84 16.09 -5.80
C ASP A 1095 -18.33 17.03 -6.88
N GLY A 1096 -17.00 17.08 -7.07
CA GLY A 1096 -16.36 17.90 -8.08
C GLY A 1096 -16.69 19.39 -7.91
N SER A 1097 -17.35 19.97 -8.90
CA SER A 1097 -17.72 21.38 -8.95
C SER A 1097 -19.06 21.73 -8.30
N ASP A 1098 -19.94 20.75 -8.11
CA ASP A 1098 -21.21 20.94 -7.38
C ASP A 1098 -21.01 20.93 -5.87
N LYS A 1099 -19.75 20.72 -5.43
CA LYS A 1099 -19.35 20.67 -4.04
C LYS A 1099 -19.65 22.00 -3.34
N ARG A 1100 -20.46 21.92 -2.28
CA ARG A 1100 -20.90 23.07 -1.48
C ARG A 1100 -20.82 22.79 0.01
N LEU A 1101 -20.70 23.84 0.81
CA LEU A 1101 -20.68 23.77 2.27
C LEU A 1101 -22.11 23.67 2.82
N VAL A 1102 -22.32 22.77 3.78
CA VAL A 1102 -23.56 22.61 4.55
C VAL A 1102 -23.20 22.63 6.03
N GLY A 1103 -23.75 23.60 6.76
CA GLY A 1103 -23.68 23.64 8.21
C GLY A 1103 -24.78 22.76 8.82
N TYR A 1104 -24.50 22.17 9.97
CA TYR A 1104 -25.46 21.49 10.83
C TYR A 1104 -25.33 22.10 12.21
N VAL A 1105 -26.42 22.62 12.76
CA VAL A 1105 -26.41 23.26 14.07
C VAL A 1105 -27.41 22.60 15.03
N VAL A 1106 -27.02 22.50 16.29
CA VAL A 1106 -27.93 22.22 17.40
C VAL A 1106 -28.29 23.55 18.03
N ALA A 1107 -29.55 23.95 17.90
CA ALA A 1107 -30.07 25.23 18.38
C ALA A 1107 -31.54 25.09 18.80
N LYS A 1108 -32.05 26.02 19.60
CA LYS A 1108 -33.49 26.11 19.86
C LYS A 1108 -34.22 26.54 18.59
N SER A 1109 -35.33 25.87 18.27
CA SER A 1109 -36.12 26.16 17.08
C SER A 1109 -36.63 27.61 17.10
N ASP A 1110 -36.24 28.38 16.08
CA ASP A 1110 -36.61 29.77 15.82
C ASP A 1110 -36.67 29.97 14.30
N ASP A 1111 -37.77 30.52 13.79
CA ASP A 1111 -38.00 30.76 12.36
C ASP A 1111 -36.97 31.75 11.76
N ASN A 1112 -36.31 32.57 12.58
CA ASN A 1112 -35.27 33.50 12.16
C ASN A 1112 -33.84 32.96 12.30
N LEU A 1113 -33.66 31.75 12.86
CA LEU A 1113 -32.34 31.17 13.15
C LEU A 1113 -31.44 31.15 11.92
N LEU A 1114 -31.95 30.66 10.79
CA LEU A 1114 -31.18 30.56 9.54
C LEU A 1114 -30.67 31.93 9.07
N ASN A 1115 -31.53 32.94 9.08
CA ASN A 1115 -31.17 34.29 8.65
C ASN A 1115 -30.18 34.95 9.63
N ALA A 1116 -30.36 34.73 10.93
CA ALA A 1116 -29.46 35.23 11.97
C ALA A 1116 -28.06 34.62 11.83
N LEU A 1117 -27.96 33.29 11.69
CA LEU A 1117 -26.69 32.59 11.51
C LEU A 1117 -26.00 32.98 10.21
N ARG A 1118 -26.73 33.08 9.10
CA ARG A 1118 -26.15 33.51 7.83
C ARG A 1118 -25.63 34.95 7.90
N SER A 1119 -26.38 35.85 8.54
CA SER A 1119 -25.95 37.24 8.75
C SER A 1119 -24.70 37.33 9.63
N HIS A 1120 -24.63 36.52 10.69
CA HIS A 1120 -23.46 36.42 11.55
C HIS A 1120 -22.23 35.92 10.77
N LEU A 1121 -22.36 34.83 10.03
CA LEU A 1121 -21.26 34.27 9.25
C LEU A 1121 -20.78 35.22 8.15
N THR A 1122 -21.68 35.91 7.43
CA THR A 1122 -21.29 36.91 6.43
C THR A 1122 -20.54 38.11 7.02
N ALA A 1123 -20.73 38.42 8.30
CA ALA A 1123 -20.01 39.48 8.98
C ALA A 1123 -18.56 39.09 9.37
N CYS A 1124 -18.31 37.80 9.64
CA CYS A 1124 -17.00 37.34 10.13
C CYS A 1124 -16.20 36.47 9.14
N LEU A 1125 -16.85 35.85 8.15
CA LEU A 1125 -16.23 34.97 7.16
C LEU A 1125 -16.30 35.57 5.76
N PRO A 1126 -15.35 35.24 4.87
CA PRO A 1126 -15.48 35.51 3.43
C PRO A 1126 -16.71 34.81 2.85
N GLU A 1127 -17.29 35.40 1.81
CA GLU A 1127 -18.50 34.85 1.15
C GLU A 1127 -18.34 33.37 0.76
N TYR A 1128 -17.18 32.97 0.23
CA TYR A 1128 -16.91 31.60 -0.20
C TYR A 1128 -16.84 30.57 0.94
N MET A 1129 -16.77 31.01 2.21
CA MET A 1129 -16.81 30.15 3.39
C MET A 1129 -18.20 30.08 4.05
N VAL A 1130 -19.16 30.88 3.59
CA VAL A 1130 -20.52 30.86 4.15
C VAL A 1130 -21.28 29.63 3.61
N PRO A 1131 -21.80 28.74 4.47
CA PRO A 1131 -22.55 27.57 4.02
C PRO A 1131 -23.76 27.92 3.14
N ALA A 1132 -24.00 27.13 2.11
CA ALA A 1132 -25.14 27.29 1.21
C ALA A 1132 -26.47 26.89 1.90
N ALA A 1133 -26.39 26.05 2.92
CA ALA A 1133 -27.48 25.62 3.80
C ALA A 1133 -26.93 25.43 5.24
N ILE A 1134 -27.79 25.63 6.25
CA ILE A 1134 -27.51 25.45 7.69
C ILE A 1134 -28.70 24.73 8.35
#